data_AF-A0A928FL92-F1
#
_entry.id   AF-A0A928FL92-F1
#
_cell.length_a   1.000
_cell.length_b   1.000
_cell.length_c   1.000
_cell.angle_alpha   90.00
_cell.angle_beta   90.00
_cell.angle_gamma   90.00
#
_symmetry.space_group_name_H-M   'P 1'
#
loop_
_entity.id
_entity.type
_entity.pdbx_description
1 polymer ?
#
loop_
_entity_poly.entity_id
_entity_poly.type
_entity_poly.pdbx_seq_one_letter_code
_entity_poly.pdbx_strand_id
1 'polypeptide(L)'
;MKSMKINLRYLRKLNYRHYICAALSALSIVLTFTVFPEAFTRIGECFRDLWTSLCYYFRELLDLDVTIAKPTVNEYSAVPWKPVFGLPETWEKFKEAFSQYWGLFFSADNFTGFMKAFGEGVSNLSRILLLAVVPLILIFILAFRKYLNTHNNDYNKDSAPLRFFKKAASVTYIPVKRWVCSFVQFLKDNPKHYYLWVLIWVFNFNGITIIVEFIAYYLYFVISFDFISLYRQVYKLFVDLTAVISFIPTPVWIFIAYFVFCKIRAGIAYGKLRRMERHNRGFISDRPIVYMVCGTMGKKKTTAITDMLLTQEVMFRDKALEKLLENDMKFPHFPWINLENNIKWAMENHKIYNLATCRDFIRRVCTLFLIEPENERELRRIKRQLKRRYGLSYENRFYDYDYERYGYYYDNGLTLTDAWSVLETYSQLYYLYITESALLFSNFSIRTDTVVSDLGNFPLRDSDFFERRSKDIEFISRYSKIADFDAFRLTRRIREDNPNKDSFEFGAVGITEVGKERKNSIELQDKKRKDDVTNQKNDGFNDWMKMIRHSATVDNFPFVKVIADEQRPESWGADARDLLEIVHIRESSETKLALPFFSIFELLYHIVCSKFEGIYLKYRHVRSDNTLPLYLFKKLASIVEHRYKKIYNIFGYCKLSVEVERGTQDAEPDKLHYFLCSKKIYSKRFSTDCFSDYFAKKAMRSPVGIDDMAEYEGVKATFDELKSQNSYFINDLIGKQENKE
;
A
#
# COMPACT_ATOMS: atom_id res chain seq x y z
N MET A 1 1.27 -10.96 37.37
CA MET A 1 0.64 -11.52 38.60
C MET A 1 -0.14 -10.38 39.28
N LYS A 2 -1.46 -10.56 39.50
CA LYS A 2 -2.49 -9.63 40.06
C LYS A 2 -2.86 -8.41 39.16
N SER A 3 -4.13 -8.11 38.84
CA SER A 3 -5.43 -8.61 39.30
C SER A 3 -6.36 -8.95 38.13
N MET A 4 -6.61 -10.24 38.00
CA MET A 4 -7.59 -10.86 37.13
C MET A 4 -8.88 -11.01 37.94
N LYS A 5 -9.85 -10.11 37.72
CA LYS A 5 -11.27 -10.32 38.05
C LYS A 5 -12.10 -9.86 36.86
N ILE A 6 -11.95 -10.56 35.74
CA ILE A 6 -12.93 -10.55 34.66
C ILE A 6 -13.89 -11.69 34.94
N ASN A 7 -15.16 -11.33 35.10
CA ASN A 7 -16.29 -12.20 35.40
C ASN A 7 -16.26 -13.54 34.64
N LEU A 8 -16.02 -14.61 35.39
CA LEU A 8 -16.30 -15.99 35.04
C LEU A 8 -17.83 -16.24 35.03
N ARG A 9 -18.51 -15.72 34.01
CA ARG A 9 -19.85 -16.18 33.60
C ARG A 9 -19.82 -16.57 32.12
N TYR A 10 -18.91 -17.49 31.79
CA TYR A 10 -18.81 -18.13 30.48
C TYR A 10 -19.27 -19.59 30.60
N LEU A 11 -20.57 -19.77 30.85
CA LEU A 11 -21.27 -21.00 30.48
C LEU A 11 -22.01 -20.71 29.19
N ARG A 12 -21.84 -21.58 28.18
CA ARG A 12 -22.43 -21.56 26.83
C ARG A 12 -23.86 -21.01 26.78
N LYS A 13 -24.04 -19.69 26.73
CA LYS A 13 -25.21 -19.08 26.11
C LYS A 13 -24.83 -18.83 24.67
N LEU A 14 -25.36 -19.67 23.78
CA LEU A 14 -25.32 -19.43 22.34
C LEU A 14 -25.67 -17.96 22.10
N ASN A 15 -24.76 -17.22 21.47
CA ASN A 15 -24.99 -15.81 21.15
C ASN A 15 -26.30 -15.72 20.36
N TYR A 16 -27.25 -14.88 20.81
CA TYR A 16 -28.59 -14.82 20.23
C TYR A 16 -28.58 -14.54 18.72
N ARG A 17 -27.49 -13.94 18.21
CA ARG A 17 -27.25 -13.69 16.79
C ARG A 17 -27.19 -14.98 15.97
N HIS A 18 -26.78 -16.11 16.54
CA HIS A 18 -26.87 -17.41 15.86
C HIS A 18 -28.31 -17.82 15.59
N TYR A 19 -29.26 -17.55 16.50
CA TYR A 19 -30.68 -17.83 16.27
C TYR A 19 -31.26 -16.93 15.17
N ILE A 20 -30.84 -15.66 15.14
CA ILE A 20 -31.21 -14.74 14.04
C ILE A 20 -30.67 -15.26 12.70
N CYS A 21 -29.40 -15.70 12.65
CA CYS A 21 -28.83 -16.28 11.44
C CYS A 21 -29.53 -17.59 11.03
N ALA A 22 -29.90 -18.44 11.99
CA ALA A 22 -30.66 -19.66 11.73
C ALA A 22 -32.05 -19.34 11.15
N ALA A 23 -32.76 -18.36 11.73
CA ALA A 23 -34.05 -17.91 11.22
C ALA A 23 -33.96 -17.34 9.80
N LEU A 24 -32.93 -16.54 9.50
CA LEU A 24 -32.67 -16.02 8.15
C LEU A 24 -32.31 -17.13 7.16
N SER A 25 -31.57 -18.15 7.61
CA SER A 25 -31.24 -19.32 6.79
C SER A 25 -32.50 -20.12 6.46
N ALA A 26 -33.34 -20.39 7.47
CA ALA A 26 -34.61 -21.07 7.28
C ALA A 26 -35.54 -20.30 6.33
N LEU A 27 -35.63 -18.97 6.49
CA LEU A 27 -36.39 -18.12 5.56
C LEU A 27 -35.85 -18.20 4.13
N SER A 28 -34.53 -18.20 3.95
CA SER A 28 -33.90 -18.32 2.63
C SER A 28 -34.22 -19.66 1.97
N ILE A 29 -34.26 -20.75 2.74
CA ILE A 29 -34.66 -22.09 2.26
C ILE A 29 -36.15 -22.12 1.90
N VAL A 30 -37.02 -21.50 2.71
CA VAL A 30 -38.46 -21.42 2.39
C VAL A 30 -38.69 -20.65 1.08
N LEU A 31 -37.91 -19.59 0.82
CA LEU A 31 -37.96 -18.85 -0.44
C LEU A 31 -37.52 -19.71 -1.64
N THR A 32 -36.59 -20.64 -1.46
CA THR A 32 -36.19 -21.60 -2.52
C THR A 32 -37.39 -22.41 -3.01
N PHE A 33 -38.24 -22.90 -2.11
CA PHE A 33 -39.39 -23.73 -2.49
C PHE A 33 -40.61 -22.91 -2.94
N THR A 34 -40.79 -21.69 -2.44
CA THR A 34 -42.00 -20.88 -2.70
C THR A 34 -41.83 -19.90 -3.86
N VAL A 35 -40.68 -19.25 -3.99
CA VAL A 35 -40.43 -18.21 -4.99
C VAL A 35 -39.60 -18.73 -6.16
N PHE A 36 -38.70 -19.70 -5.92
CA PHE A 36 -37.79 -20.25 -6.94
C PHE A 36 -37.96 -21.77 -7.17
N PRO A 37 -39.18 -22.33 -7.26
CA PRO A 37 -39.35 -23.77 -7.51
C PRO A 37 -38.75 -24.22 -8.85
N GLU A 38 -38.73 -23.33 -9.83
CA GLU A 38 -38.22 -23.57 -11.17
C GLU A 38 -36.67 -23.67 -11.23
N ALA A 39 -35.96 -23.25 -10.18
CA ALA A 39 -34.52 -23.49 -10.08
C ALA A 39 -34.19 -25.00 -10.02
N PHE A 40 -35.06 -25.81 -9.41
CA PHE A 40 -34.89 -27.27 -9.35
C PHE A 40 -35.00 -27.93 -10.73
N THR A 41 -36.00 -27.53 -11.52
CA THR A 41 -36.19 -28.05 -12.89
C THR A 41 -35.03 -27.64 -13.78
N ARG A 42 -34.59 -26.38 -13.65
CA ARG A 42 -33.49 -25.84 -14.44
C ARG A 42 -32.15 -26.52 -14.17
N ILE A 43 -31.89 -26.90 -12.91
CA ILE A 43 -30.69 -27.67 -12.55
C ILE A 43 -30.77 -29.10 -13.10
N GLY A 44 -31.94 -29.73 -13.08
CA GLY A 44 -32.14 -31.02 -13.73
C GLY A 44 -31.83 -30.97 -15.23
N GLU A 45 -32.27 -29.90 -15.91
CA GLU A 45 -31.97 -29.66 -17.32
C GLU A 45 -30.47 -29.47 -17.58
N CYS A 46 -29.77 -28.66 -16.79
CA CYS A 46 -28.35 -28.37 -17.07
C CYS A 46 -27.46 -29.62 -16.92
N PHE A 47 -27.76 -30.51 -15.97
CA PHE A 47 -27.02 -31.77 -15.85
C PHE A 47 -27.32 -32.75 -16.97
N ARG A 48 -28.57 -32.79 -17.46
CA ARG A 48 -28.93 -33.55 -18.66
C ARG A 48 -28.20 -33.03 -19.89
N ASP A 49 -28.17 -31.71 -20.05
CA ASP A 49 -27.48 -31.00 -21.11
C ASP A 49 -25.97 -31.25 -21.08
N LEU A 50 -25.35 -31.23 -19.89
CA LEU A 50 -23.94 -31.59 -19.71
C LEU A 50 -23.68 -33.05 -20.12
N TRP A 51 -24.54 -33.98 -19.70
CA TRP A 51 -24.39 -35.40 -20.01
C TRP A 51 -24.49 -35.66 -21.52
N THR A 52 -25.50 -35.12 -22.20
CA THR A 52 -25.67 -35.32 -23.65
C THR A 52 -24.54 -34.67 -24.45
N SER A 53 -24.04 -33.50 -24.04
CA SER A 53 -22.86 -32.88 -24.65
C SER A 53 -21.57 -33.66 -24.42
N LEU A 54 -21.37 -34.24 -23.23
CA LEU A 54 -20.22 -35.12 -22.95
C LEU A 54 -20.26 -36.36 -23.85
N CYS A 55 -21.42 -37.00 -23.95
CA CYS A 55 -21.59 -38.17 -24.80
C CYS A 55 -21.37 -37.84 -26.28
N TYR A 56 -21.86 -36.69 -26.75
CA TYR A 56 -21.61 -36.18 -28.10
C TYR A 56 -20.12 -35.91 -28.32
N TYR A 57 -19.45 -35.29 -27.34
CA TYR A 57 -18.04 -34.94 -27.42
C TYR A 57 -17.14 -36.17 -27.56
N PHE A 58 -17.32 -37.18 -26.72
CA PHE A 58 -16.53 -38.42 -26.80
C PHE A 58 -16.86 -39.24 -28.04
N ARG A 59 -18.10 -39.21 -28.52
CA ARG A 59 -18.49 -39.90 -29.75
C ARG A 59 -17.72 -39.37 -30.96
N GLU A 60 -17.76 -38.07 -31.17
CA GLU A 60 -17.12 -37.42 -32.33
C GLU A 60 -15.59 -37.42 -32.20
N LEU A 61 -15.05 -37.37 -30.98
CA LEU A 61 -13.60 -37.46 -30.76
C LEU A 61 -13.03 -38.87 -31.00
N LEU A 62 -13.80 -39.92 -30.68
CA LEU A 62 -13.37 -41.32 -30.76
C LEU A 62 -13.97 -42.10 -31.95
N ASP A 63 -14.73 -41.42 -32.82
CA ASP A 63 -15.41 -41.98 -34.00
C ASP A 63 -16.24 -43.24 -33.69
N LEU A 64 -17.07 -43.16 -32.64
CA LEU A 64 -17.86 -44.29 -32.15
C LEU A 64 -19.23 -44.40 -32.87
N ASP A 65 -19.51 -45.58 -33.44
CA ASP A 65 -20.80 -45.95 -34.07
C ASP A 65 -21.92 -46.26 -33.04
N VAL A 66 -22.20 -45.31 -32.14
CA VAL A 66 -23.27 -45.43 -31.14
C VAL A 66 -24.33 -44.35 -31.39
N THR A 67 -25.59 -44.78 -31.50
CA THR A 67 -26.78 -43.91 -31.60
C THR A 67 -27.06 -43.24 -30.25
N ILE A 68 -26.36 -42.15 -29.98
CA ILE A 68 -26.59 -41.30 -28.82
C ILE A 68 -27.62 -40.21 -29.17
N ALA A 69 -28.47 -39.87 -28.20
CA ALA A 69 -29.44 -38.78 -28.30
C ALA A 69 -28.77 -37.45 -28.70
N LYS A 70 -29.47 -36.65 -29.52
CA LYS A 70 -29.02 -35.31 -29.95
C LYS A 70 -28.66 -34.44 -28.73
N PRO A 71 -27.63 -33.59 -28.82
CA PRO A 71 -27.24 -32.71 -27.70
C PRO A 71 -28.40 -31.75 -27.36
N THR A 72 -28.93 -31.88 -26.14
CA THR A 72 -30.11 -31.13 -25.67
C THR A 72 -29.78 -29.68 -25.30
N VAL A 73 -28.49 -29.34 -25.22
CA VAL A 73 -27.99 -27.97 -24.99
C VAL A 73 -28.56 -26.94 -25.97
N ASN A 74 -28.92 -27.35 -27.19
CA ASN A 74 -29.46 -26.46 -28.23
C ASN A 74 -30.98 -26.29 -28.21
N GLU A 75 -31.67 -27.03 -27.33
CA GLU A 75 -33.11 -26.92 -27.11
C GLU A 75 -33.41 -25.80 -26.11
N TYR A 76 -34.56 -25.14 -26.22
CA TYR A 76 -34.97 -24.15 -25.23
C TYR A 76 -35.30 -24.82 -23.89
N SER A 77 -35.08 -24.09 -22.79
CA SER A 77 -35.46 -24.57 -21.45
C SER A 77 -36.97 -24.81 -21.38
N ALA A 78 -37.41 -25.85 -20.66
CA ALA A 78 -38.83 -26.11 -20.43
C ALA A 78 -39.43 -25.16 -19.38
N VAL A 79 -38.59 -24.31 -18.76
CA VAL A 79 -38.98 -23.30 -17.79
C VAL A 79 -39.73 -22.16 -18.51
N PRO A 80 -40.94 -21.77 -18.07
CA PRO A 80 -41.81 -20.80 -18.76
C PRO A 80 -41.35 -19.33 -18.66
N TRP A 81 -40.09 -19.07 -18.33
CA TRP A 81 -39.56 -17.73 -18.15
C TRP A 81 -39.29 -17.05 -19.49
N LYS A 82 -39.86 -15.86 -19.66
CA LYS A 82 -39.45 -14.94 -20.71
C LYS A 82 -38.23 -14.15 -20.23
N PRO A 83 -37.22 -13.94 -21.09
CA PRO A 83 -36.03 -13.19 -20.71
C PRO A 83 -36.41 -11.75 -20.33
N VAL A 84 -35.73 -11.23 -19.31
CA VAL A 84 -35.81 -9.79 -18.98
C VAL A 84 -35.44 -8.98 -20.23
N PHE A 85 -36.13 -7.85 -20.41
CA PHE A 85 -36.04 -6.97 -21.58
C PHE A 85 -36.72 -7.49 -22.85
N GLY A 86 -37.42 -8.63 -22.80
CA GLY A 86 -38.23 -9.11 -23.93
C GLY A 86 -37.42 -9.50 -25.16
N LEU A 87 -36.22 -10.06 -24.95
CA LEU A 87 -35.34 -10.50 -26.03
C LEU A 87 -36.03 -11.54 -26.92
N PRO A 88 -35.97 -11.42 -28.26
CA PRO A 88 -36.57 -12.38 -29.17
C PRO A 88 -35.90 -13.75 -29.12
N GLU A 89 -36.68 -14.81 -29.33
CA GLU A 89 -36.18 -16.20 -29.31
C GLU A 89 -35.25 -16.54 -30.48
N THR A 90 -35.43 -15.91 -31.64
CA THR A 90 -34.62 -16.17 -32.85
C THR A 90 -33.74 -14.99 -33.22
N TRP A 91 -32.57 -15.30 -33.78
CA TRP A 91 -31.61 -14.29 -34.25
C TRP A 91 -32.20 -13.33 -35.29
N GLU A 92 -33.06 -13.83 -36.18
CA GLU A 92 -33.72 -13.01 -37.20
C GLU A 92 -34.65 -11.96 -36.59
N LYS A 93 -35.50 -12.37 -35.63
CA LYS A 93 -36.38 -11.45 -34.89
C LYS A 93 -35.57 -10.48 -34.04
N PHE A 94 -34.44 -10.91 -33.49
CA PHE A 94 -33.51 -10.02 -32.80
C PHE A 94 -32.96 -8.95 -33.73
N LYS A 95 -32.48 -9.32 -34.92
CA LYS A 95 -31.96 -8.37 -35.90
C LYS A 95 -33.00 -7.34 -36.31
N GLU A 96 -34.24 -7.79 -36.54
CA GLU A 96 -35.36 -6.92 -36.87
C GLU A 96 -35.69 -5.95 -35.73
N ALA A 97 -35.89 -6.46 -34.51
CA ALA A 97 -36.17 -5.64 -33.33
C ALA A 97 -35.01 -4.68 -32.98
N PHE A 98 -33.76 -5.12 -33.15
CA PHE A 98 -32.57 -4.30 -32.94
C PHE A 98 -32.47 -3.18 -33.97
N SER A 99 -32.78 -3.46 -35.24
CA SER A 99 -32.84 -2.45 -36.29
C SER A 99 -33.95 -1.44 -36.03
N GLN A 100 -35.14 -1.89 -35.60
CA GLN A 100 -36.24 -1.02 -35.22
C GLN A 100 -35.87 -0.14 -34.02
N TYR A 101 -35.25 -0.70 -32.98
CA TYR A 101 -34.79 0.02 -31.80
C TYR A 101 -33.76 1.11 -32.13
N TRP A 102 -32.76 0.82 -32.96
CA TRP A 102 -31.81 1.85 -33.39
C TRP A 102 -32.45 2.88 -34.33
N GLY A 103 -33.42 2.47 -35.15
CA GLY A 103 -34.24 3.38 -35.94
C GLY A 103 -34.99 4.41 -35.10
N LEU A 104 -35.39 4.07 -33.87
CA LEU A 104 -36.03 5.00 -32.94
C LEU A 104 -35.11 6.14 -32.47
N PHE A 105 -33.78 5.96 -32.46
CA PHE A 105 -32.83 7.04 -32.14
C PHE A 105 -32.73 8.09 -33.25
N PHE A 106 -33.00 7.68 -34.50
CA PHE A 106 -32.97 8.56 -35.67
C PHE A 106 -34.35 9.08 -36.07
N SER A 107 -35.42 8.63 -35.40
CA SER A 107 -36.79 9.11 -35.62
C SER A 107 -36.98 10.51 -35.03
N ALA A 108 -37.38 11.47 -35.87
CA ALA A 108 -37.72 12.82 -35.45
C ALA A 108 -38.93 12.86 -34.51
N ASP A 109 -39.92 12.00 -34.71
CA ASP A 109 -41.12 11.92 -33.87
C ASP A 109 -40.79 11.39 -32.47
N ASN A 110 -39.91 10.39 -32.37
CA ASN A 110 -39.47 9.88 -31.08
C ASN A 110 -38.59 10.89 -30.34
N PHE A 111 -37.70 11.60 -31.05
CA PHE A 111 -36.89 12.67 -30.46
C PHE A 111 -37.75 13.83 -29.95
N THR A 112 -38.74 14.27 -30.73
CA THR A 112 -39.67 15.34 -30.32
C THR A 112 -40.55 14.91 -29.15
N GLY A 113 -41.04 13.66 -29.15
CA GLY A 113 -41.76 13.08 -28.02
C GLY A 113 -40.92 13.00 -26.75
N PHE A 114 -39.66 12.55 -26.85
CA PHE A 114 -38.71 12.55 -25.75
C PHE A 114 -38.43 13.96 -25.22
N MET A 115 -38.15 14.93 -26.10
CA MET A 115 -37.90 16.31 -25.71
C MET A 115 -39.13 16.95 -25.04
N LYS A 116 -40.34 16.61 -25.48
CA LYS A 116 -41.59 17.06 -24.83
C LYS A 116 -41.73 16.46 -23.43
N ALA A 117 -41.56 15.14 -23.28
CA ALA A 117 -41.63 14.47 -21.98
C ALA A 117 -40.53 14.95 -21.01
N PHE A 118 -39.31 15.12 -21.51
CA PHE A 118 -38.20 15.71 -20.76
C PHE A 118 -38.52 17.14 -20.34
N GLY A 119 -39.06 17.96 -21.25
CA GLY A 119 -39.48 19.34 -20.98
C GLY A 119 -40.60 19.41 -19.93
N GLU A 120 -41.61 18.55 -20.00
CA GLU A 120 -42.67 18.42 -18.99
C GLU A 120 -42.09 18.01 -17.63
N GLY A 121 -41.16 17.05 -17.61
CA GLY A 121 -40.46 16.63 -16.40
C GLY A 121 -39.64 17.77 -15.77
N VAL A 122 -38.85 18.49 -16.57
CA VAL A 122 -38.09 19.66 -16.12
C VAL A 122 -39.00 20.79 -15.66
N SER A 123 -40.12 21.02 -16.35
CA SER A 123 -41.13 22.01 -15.96
C SER A 123 -41.76 21.68 -14.60
N ASN A 124 -42.16 20.43 -14.38
CA ASN A 124 -42.71 20.00 -13.10
C ASN A 124 -41.67 20.11 -11.97
N LEU A 125 -40.43 19.68 -12.23
CA LEU A 125 -39.34 19.77 -11.26
C LEU A 125 -38.97 21.22 -10.93
N SER A 126 -38.95 22.11 -11.93
CA SER A 126 -38.68 23.54 -11.73
C SER A 126 -39.81 24.25 -10.99
N ARG A 127 -41.08 23.92 -11.24
CA ARG A 127 -42.23 24.42 -10.45
C ARG A 127 -42.10 24.02 -8.98
N ILE A 128 -41.76 22.77 -8.69
CA ILE A 128 -41.55 22.29 -7.30
C ILE A 128 -40.38 23.04 -6.65
N LEU A 129 -39.26 23.17 -7.36
CA LEU A 129 -38.09 23.89 -6.87
C LEU A 129 -38.40 25.36 -6.57
N LEU A 130 -39.03 26.08 -7.50
CA LEU A 130 -39.27 27.51 -7.39
C LEU A 130 -40.40 27.85 -6.42
N LEU A 131 -41.50 27.09 -6.41
CA LEU A 131 -42.68 27.41 -5.59
C LEU A 131 -42.58 26.87 -4.15
N ALA A 132 -41.98 25.70 -3.94
CA ALA A 132 -41.92 25.08 -2.61
C ALA A 132 -40.53 25.22 -1.98
N VAL A 133 -39.47 24.87 -2.71
CA VAL A 133 -38.13 24.72 -2.12
C VAL A 133 -37.43 26.07 -1.93
N VAL A 134 -37.44 26.94 -2.93
CA VAL A 134 -36.74 28.24 -2.88
C VAL A 134 -37.28 29.14 -1.76
N PRO A 135 -38.60 29.32 -1.55
CA PRO A 135 -39.12 30.16 -0.46
C PRO A 135 -38.75 29.60 0.92
N LEU A 136 -38.85 28.29 1.11
CA LEU A 136 -38.46 27.63 2.37
C LEU A 136 -36.97 27.81 2.66
N ILE A 137 -36.10 27.65 1.65
CA ILE A 137 -34.66 27.89 1.79
C ILE A 137 -34.38 29.36 2.09
N LEU A 138 -35.06 30.30 1.43
CA LEU A 138 -34.91 31.74 1.66
C LEU A 138 -35.30 32.12 3.10
N ILE A 139 -36.46 31.65 3.57
CA ILE A 139 -36.92 31.86 4.96
C ILE A 139 -35.90 31.28 5.93
N PHE A 140 -35.40 30.07 5.68
CA PHE A 140 -34.37 29.45 6.52
C PHE A 140 -33.07 30.26 6.54
N ILE A 141 -32.58 30.73 5.38
CA ILE A 141 -31.35 31.53 5.29
C ILE A 141 -31.52 32.86 6.04
N LEU A 142 -32.66 33.54 5.88
CA LEU A 142 -32.93 34.82 6.55
C LEU A 142 -33.03 34.63 8.06
N ALA A 143 -33.77 33.61 8.52
CA ALA A 143 -33.88 33.27 9.94
C ALA A 143 -32.51 32.89 10.53
N PHE A 144 -31.73 32.09 9.81
CA PHE A 144 -30.39 31.68 10.24
C PHE A 144 -29.41 32.87 10.26
N ARG A 145 -29.45 33.78 9.29
CA ARG A 145 -28.63 35.00 9.28
C ARG A 145 -28.97 35.93 10.44
N LYS A 146 -30.26 36.18 10.70
CA LYS A 146 -30.71 36.98 11.85
C LYS A 146 -30.20 36.35 13.15
N TYR A 147 -30.28 35.03 13.26
CA TYR A 147 -29.81 34.29 14.41
C TYR A 147 -28.28 34.35 14.59
N LEU A 148 -27.50 34.23 13.51
CA LEU A 148 -26.03 34.32 13.54
C LEU A 148 -25.49 35.66 14.04
N ASN A 149 -26.24 36.75 13.88
CA ASN A 149 -25.84 38.08 14.32
C ASN A 149 -26.17 38.36 15.80
N THR A 150 -26.84 37.43 16.51
CA THR A 150 -27.16 37.60 17.93
C THR A 150 -25.99 37.15 18.80
N HIS A 151 -25.43 38.09 19.56
CA HIS A 151 -24.29 37.86 20.44
C HIS A 151 -24.62 36.89 21.58
N ASN A 152 -23.76 35.91 21.85
CA ASN A 152 -23.94 34.94 22.93
C ASN A 152 -22.62 34.41 23.53
N ASN A 153 -22.45 34.54 24.84
CA ASN A 153 -21.28 34.07 25.59
C ASN A 153 -21.54 32.83 26.45
N ASP A 154 -22.60 32.06 26.17
CA ASP A 154 -22.84 30.77 26.82
C ASP A 154 -21.85 29.70 26.33
N TYR A 155 -20.66 29.68 26.92
CA TYR A 155 -19.59 28.76 26.54
C TYR A 155 -20.03 27.30 26.63
N ASN A 156 -20.02 26.62 25.47
CA ASN A 156 -20.27 25.18 25.32
C ASN A 156 -21.64 24.70 25.85
N LYS A 157 -22.64 25.59 25.96
CA LYS A 157 -24.02 25.17 26.30
C LYS A 157 -24.78 24.73 25.05
N ASP A 158 -25.49 23.60 25.13
CA ASP A 158 -26.32 23.09 24.04
C ASP A 158 -27.70 23.78 24.01
N SER A 159 -28.13 24.22 22.82
CA SER A 159 -29.49 24.72 22.62
C SER A 159 -30.54 23.62 22.86
N ALA A 160 -31.75 24.00 23.27
CA ALA A 160 -32.82 23.03 23.56
C ALA A 160 -33.14 22.11 22.35
N PRO A 161 -33.22 22.60 21.10
CA PRO A 161 -33.38 21.74 19.92
C PRO A 161 -32.23 20.74 19.74
N LEU A 162 -30.99 21.14 20.04
CA LEU A 162 -29.84 20.25 19.93
C LEU A 162 -29.87 19.16 21.02
N ARG A 163 -30.27 19.51 22.25
CA ARG A 163 -30.44 18.54 23.33
C ARG A 163 -31.51 17.50 23.00
N PHE A 164 -32.67 17.94 22.50
CA PHE A 164 -33.73 17.03 22.06
C PHE A 164 -33.24 16.10 20.94
N PHE A 165 -32.57 16.66 19.92
CA PHE A 165 -32.01 15.87 18.83
C PHE A 165 -30.99 14.84 19.29
N LYS A 166 -30.05 15.21 20.18
CA LYS A 166 -29.06 14.28 20.74
C LYS A 166 -29.73 13.15 21.53
N LYS A 167 -30.77 13.46 22.31
CA LYS A 167 -31.56 12.47 23.07
C LYS A 167 -32.36 11.55 22.15
N ALA A 168 -32.99 12.08 21.11
CA ALA A 168 -33.69 11.27 20.11
C ALA A 168 -32.71 10.35 19.35
N ALA A 169 -31.55 10.87 18.96
CA ALA A 169 -30.52 10.12 18.26
C ALA A 169 -29.87 9.02 19.12
N SER A 170 -29.73 9.22 20.42
CA SER A 170 -29.18 8.21 21.34
C SER A 170 -30.11 7.04 21.57
N VAL A 171 -31.42 7.23 21.43
CA VAL A 171 -32.44 6.16 21.56
C VAL A 171 -32.68 5.44 20.22
N THR A 172 -32.61 6.15 19.10
CA THR A 172 -32.96 5.59 17.78
C THR A 172 -31.73 5.13 16.99
N TYR A 173 -30.99 6.08 16.43
CA TYR A 173 -29.95 5.83 15.42
C TYR A 173 -28.69 5.16 15.99
N ILE A 174 -28.18 5.64 17.13
CA ILE A 174 -26.93 5.14 17.70
C ILE A 174 -26.98 3.65 18.08
N PRO A 175 -28.03 3.15 18.79
CA PRO A 175 -28.09 1.74 19.16
C PRO A 175 -28.26 0.83 17.95
N VAL A 176 -29.10 1.22 16.97
CA VAL A 176 -29.26 0.47 15.71
C VAL A 176 -27.93 0.39 14.97
N LYS A 177 -27.21 1.51 14.81
CA LYS A 177 -25.89 1.51 14.17
C LYS A 177 -24.89 0.61 14.90
N ARG A 178 -24.81 0.69 16.24
CA ARG A 178 -23.93 -0.15 17.05
C ARG A 178 -24.28 -1.62 16.88
N TRP A 179 -25.57 -1.96 16.90
CA TRP A 179 -26.06 -3.31 16.70
C TRP A 179 -25.67 -3.83 15.31
N VAL A 180 -25.97 -3.09 14.23
CA VAL A 180 -25.61 -3.46 12.85
C VAL A 180 -24.11 -3.64 12.69
N CYS A 181 -23.28 -2.69 13.16
CA CYS A 181 -21.83 -2.81 13.10
C CYS A 181 -21.33 -4.06 13.85
N SER A 182 -21.90 -4.35 15.02
CA SER A 182 -21.55 -5.53 15.80
C SER A 182 -22.04 -6.84 15.17
N PHE A 183 -23.17 -6.82 14.47
CA PHE A 183 -23.71 -7.97 13.73
C PHE A 183 -22.86 -8.27 12.48
N VAL A 184 -22.46 -7.23 11.75
CA VAL A 184 -21.52 -7.36 10.62
C VAL A 184 -20.17 -7.90 11.09
N GLN A 185 -19.66 -7.44 12.24
CA GLN A 185 -18.44 -8.00 12.81
C GLN A 185 -18.61 -9.49 13.17
N PHE A 186 -19.73 -9.84 13.81
CA PHE A 186 -20.05 -11.22 14.15
C PHE A 186 -20.14 -12.16 12.92
N LEU A 187 -20.70 -11.69 11.80
CA LEU A 187 -20.73 -12.43 10.53
C LEU A 187 -19.33 -12.65 9.95
N LYS A 188 -18.43 -11.67 10.10
CA LYS A 188 -17.02 -11.83 9.68
C LYS A 188 -16.27 -12.85 10.53
N ASP A 189 -16.54 -12.85 11.83
CA ASP A 189 -15.91 -13.79 12.76
C ASP A 189 -16.47 -15.23 12.58
N ASN A 190 -17.66 -15.39 12.00
CA ASN A 190 -18.33 -16.68 11.76
C ASN A 190 -18.72 -16.85 10.28
N PRO A 191 -17.75 -17.08 9.38
CA PRO A 191 -18.00 -17.08 7.94
C PRO A 191 -18.89 -18.23 7.45
N LYS A 192 -19.11 -19.27 8.27
CA LYS A 192 -19.97 -20.42 7.93
C LYS A 192 -21.40 -20.02 7.52
N HIS A 193 -22.01 -19.08 8.24
CA HIS A 193 -23.37 -18.59 7.91
C HIS A 193 -23.38 -17.85 6.57
N TYR A 194 -22.34 -17.07 6.31
CA TYR A 194 -22.18 -16.36 5.04
C TYR A 194 -22.04 -17.34 3.87
N TYR A 195 -21.19 -18.37 3.98
CA TYR A 195 -21.05 -19.38 2.94
C TYR A 195 -22.34 -20.16 2.67
N LEU A 196 -23.10 -20.50 3.73
CA LEU A 196 -24.40 -21.15 3.57
C LEU A 196 -25.39 -20.27 2.80
N TRP A 197 -25.48 -18.97 3.12
CA TRP A 197 -26.35 -18.06 2.40
C TRP A 197 -25.92 -17.88 0.94
N VAL A 198 -24.62 -17.74 0.70
CA VAL A 198 -24.11 -17.68 -0.68
C VAL A 198 -24.50 -18.93 -1.46
N LEU A 199 -24.36 -20.12 -0.88
CA LEU A 199 -24.75 -21.38 -1.53
C LEU A 199 -26.26 -21.42 -1.88
N ILE A 200 -27.13 -21.08 -0.91
CA ILE A 200 -28.59 -21.07 -1.12
C ILE A 200 -28.98 -20.07 -2.20
N TRP A 201 -28.42 -18.85 -2.16
CA TRP A 201 -28.78 -17.82 -3.13
C TRP A 201 -28.16 -18.04 -4.51
N VAL A 202 -26.97 -18.63 -4.61
CA VAL A 202 -26.38 -19.06 -5.90
C VAL A 202 -27.24 -20.14 -6.55
N PHE A 203 -27.83 -21.05 -5.76
CA PHE A 203 -28.82 -22.02 -6.23
C PHE A 203 -30.10 -21.33 -6.71
N ASN A 204 -30.71 -20.47 -5.87
CA ASN A 204 -31.97 -19.77 -6.19
C ASN A 204 -31.86 -18.88 -7.45
N PHE A 205 -30.67 -18.35 -7.72
CA PHE A 205 -30.39 -17.44 -8.82
C PHE A 205 -29.82 -18.13 -10.07
N ASN A 206 -29.97 -19.45 -10.18
CA ASN A 206 -29.49 -20.27 -11.30
C ASN A 206 -27.98 -20.13 -11.59
N GLY A 207 -27.18 -19.69 -10.62
CA GLY A 207 -25.74 -19.48 -10.81
C GLY A 207 -24.99 -20.78 -11.12
N ILE A 208 -25.42 -21.91 -10.53
CA ILE A 208 -24.88 -23.24 -10.84
C ILE A 208 -25.23 -23.63 -12.29
N THR A 209 -26.49 -23.42 -12.69
CA THR A 209 -26.98 -23.70 -14.04
C THR A 209 -26.15 -22.98 -15.10
N ILE A 210 -25.91 -21.68 -14.92
CA ILE A 210 -25.13 -20.87 -15.87
C ILE A 210 -23.73 -21.45 -16.10
N ILE A 211 -23.05 -21.88 -15.03
CA ILE A 211 -21.70 -22.45 -15.12
C ILE A 211 -21.74 -23.82 -15.81
N VAL A 212 -22.69 -24.69 -15.43
CA VAL A 212 -22.81 -26.03 -16.00
C VAL A 212 -23.19 -25.98 -17.48
N GLU A 213 -24.13 -25.12 -17.87
CA GLU A 213 -24.50 -24.94 -19.27
C GLU A 213 -23.38 -24.34 -20.11
N PHE A 214 -22.60 -23.41 -19.55
CA PHE A 214 -21.41 -22.90 -20.25
C PHE A 214 -20.42 -24.02 -20.58
N ILE A 215 -20.16 -24.93 -19.63
CA ILE A 215 -19.30 -26.11 -19.86
C ILE A 215 -19.94 -27.06 -20.87
N ALA A 216 -21.24 -27.33 -20.74
CA ALA A 216 -21.97 -28.21 -21.64
C ALA A 216 -21.95 -27.70 -23.10
N TYR A 217 -22.12 -26.39 -23.29
CA TYR A 217 -22.02 -25.76 -24.60
C TYR A 217 -20.60 -25.72 -25.12
N TYR A 218 -19.59 -25.45 -24.26
CA TYR A 218 -18.19 -25.51 -24.67
C TYR A 218 -17.82 -26.87 -25.27
N LEU A 219 -18.21 -27.97 -24.60
CA LEU A 219 -17.97 -29.33 -25.08
C LEU A 219 -18.65 -29.60 -26.44
N TYR A 220 -19.90 -29.15 -26.62
CA TYR A 220 -20.59 -29.25 -27.90
C TYR A 220 -19.93 -28.40 -29.00
N PHE A 221 -19.59 -27.15 -28.68
CA PHE A 221 -19.14 -26.14 -29.64
C PHE A 221 -17.75 -26.46 -30.23
N VAL A 222 -16.82 -26.99 -29.43
CA VAL A 222 -15.45 -27.30 -29.87
C VAL A 222 -15.43 -28.32 -31.02
N ILE A 223 -16.45 -29.17 -31.11
CA ILE A 223 -16.57 -30.20 -32.15
C ILE A 223 -17.52 -29.76 -33.27
N SER A 224 -18.66 -29.15 -32.93
CA SER A 224 -19.68 -28.79 -33.91
C SER A 224 -19.42 -27.48 -34.68
N PHE A 225 -18.66 -26.54 -34.10
CA PHE A 225 -18.46 -25.18 -34.61
C PHE A 225 -19.76 -24.45 -35.01
N ASP A 226 -20.88 -24.74 -34.34
CA ASP A 226 -22.20 -24.20 -34.66
C ASP A 226 -22.41 -22.79 -34.07
N PHE A 227 -22.05 -21.77 -34.85
CA PHE A 227 -22.25 -20.36 -34.45
C PHE A 227 -23.72 -19.92 -34.40
N ILE A 228 -24.66 -20.66 -35.01
CA ILE A 228 -26.08 -20.30 -35.00
C ILE A 228 -26.67 -20.57 -33.61
N SER A 229 -26.24 -21.66 -32.97
CA SER A 229 -26.64 -22.02 -31.62
C SER A 229 -26.11 -21.07 -30.53
N LEU A 230 -25.09 -20.27 -30.81
CA LEU A 230 -24.51 -19.30 -29.87
C LEU A 230 -25.56 -18.28 -29.38
N TYR A 231 -26.43 -17.79 -30.29
CA TYR A 231 -27.50 -16.87 -29.91
C TYR A 231 -28.49 -17.51 -28.93
N ARG A 232 -28.77 -18.82 -29.07
CA ARG A 232 -29.66 -19.54 -28.15
C ARG A 232 -29.06 -19.63 -26.75
N GLN A 233 -27.74 -19.77 -26.65
CA GLN A 233 -27.06 -19.74 -25.34
C GLN A 233 -27.11 -18.35 -24.70
N VAL A 234 -26.96 -17.29 -25.49
CA VAL A 234 -27.17 -15.92 -25.01
C VAL A 234 -28.60 -15.74 -24.51
N TYR A 235 -29.59 -16.24 -25.26
CA TYR A 235 -30.99 -16.23 -24.83
C TYR A 235 -31.21 -16.99 -23.51
N LYS A 236 -30.70 -18.23 -23.39
CA LYS A 236 -30.74 -19.03 -22.14
C LYS A 236 -30.11 -18.29 -20.96
N LEU A 237 -28.98 -17.63 -21.17
CA LEU A 237 -28.33 -16.81 -20.13
C LEU A 237 -29.24 -15.69 -19.63
N PHE A 238 -29.94 -14.98 -20.52
CA PHE A 238 -30.90 -13.93 -20.10
C PHE A 238 -32.12 -14.51 -19.40
N VAL A 239 -32.58 -15.70 -19.80
CA VAL A 239 -33.63 -16.44 -19.06
C VAL A 239 -33.14 -16.75 -17.65
N ASP A 240 -31.95 -17.30 -17.46
CA ASP A 240 -31.42 -17.62 -16.14
C ASP A 240 -31.15 -16.37 -15.27
N LEU A 241 -30.71 -15.26 -15.86
CA LEU A 241 -30.53 -13.98 -15.16
C LEU A 241 -31.87 -13.33 -14.76
N THR A 242 -33.00 -13.77 -15.34
CA THR A 242 -34.34 -13.24 -15.03
C THR A 242 -34.71 -13.45 -13.57
N ALA A 243 -34.32 -14.59 -12.99
CA ALA A 243 -34.54 -14.89 -11.57
C ALA A 243 -33.92 -13.82 -10.65
N VAL A 244 -32.72 -13.33 -11.00
CA VAL A 244 -31.99 -12.33 -10.19
C VAL A 244 -32.56 -10.94 -10.39
N ILE A 245 -32.73 -10.54 -11.66
CA ILE A 245 -33.09 -9.16 -12.01
C ILE A 245 -34.51 -8.85 -11.56
N SER A 246 -35.45 -9.79 -11.70
CA SER A 246 -36.85 -9.61 -11.30
C SER A 246 -37.04 -9.62 -9.78
N PHE A 247 -36.21 -10.38 -9.04
CA PHE A 247 -36.30 -10.46 -7.59
C PHE A 247 -35.70 -9.23 -6.89
N ILE A 248 -34.57 -8.72 -7.38
CA ILE A 248 -33.86 -7.59 -6.75
C ILE A 248 -34.54 -6.26 -7.14
N PRO A 249 -35.03 -5.46 -6.17
CA PRO A 249 -35.64 -4.18 -6.48
C PRO A 249 -34.67 -3.21 -7.20
N THR A 250 -35.18 -2.43 -8.15
CA THR A 250 -34.39 -1.45 -8.93
C THR A 250 -33.51 -0.53 -8.08
N PRO A 251 -33.95 0.00 -6.91
CA PRO A 251 -33.08 0.81 -6.05
C PRO A 251 -31.83 0.06 -5.55
N VAL A 252 -31.93 -1.24 -5.29
CA VAL A 252 -30.81 -2.07 -4.84
C VAL A 252 -29.79 -2.24 -5.96
N TRP A 253 -30.24 -2.40 -7.21
CA TRP A 253 -29.36 -2.42 -8.39
C TRP A 253 -28.54 -1.13 -8.53
N ILE A 254 -29.13 0.03 -8.23
CA ILE A 254 -28.39 1.30 -8.23
C ILE A 254 -27.26 1.29 -7.19
N PHE A 255 -27.52 0.75 -5.98
CA PHE A 255 -26.47 0.61 -4.96
C PHE A 255 -25.39 -0.38 -5.36
N ILE A 256 -25.76 -1.52 -5.94
CA ILE A 256 -24.81 -2.53 -6.46
C ILE A 256 -23.95 -1.90 -7.55
N ALA A 257 -24.56 -1.23 -8.53
CA ALA A 257 -23.85 -0.54 -9.60
C ALA A 257 -22.90 0.53 -9.05
N TYR A 258 -23.33 1.32 -8.07
CA TYR A 258 -22.46 2.30 -7.40
C TYR A 258 -21.27 1.65 -6.67
N PHE A 259 -21.50 0.52 -5.98
CA PHE A 259 -20.44 -0.21 -5.30
C PHE A 259 -19.43 -0.82 -6.27
N VAL A 260 -19.91 -1.45 -7.34
CA VAL A 260 -19.08 -2.01 -8.42
C VAL A 260 -18.28 -0.89 -9.09
N PHE A 261 -18.93 0.23 -9.43
CA PHE A 261 -18.26 1.43 -9.96
C PHE A 261 -17.14 1.91 -9.01
N CYS A 262 -17.41 1.98 -7.71
CA CYS A 262 -16.42 2.35 -6.69
C CYS A 262 -15.24 1.38 -6.60
N LYS A 263 -15.49 0.07 -6.76
CA LYS A 263 -14.45 -0.98 -6.78
C LYS A 263 -13.58 -0.88 -8.03
N ILE A 264 -14.20 -0.76 -9.21
CA ILE A 264 -13.48 -0.65 -10.49
C ILE A 264 -12.57 0.58 -10.49
N ARG A 265 -13.08 1.76 -10.11
CA ARG A 265 -12.26 2.98 -10.05
C ARG A 265 -11.10 2.87 -9.06
N ALA A 266 -11.31 2.21 -7.92
CA ALA A 266 -10.26 1.99 -6.93
C ALA A 266 -9.17 1.06 -7.48
N GLY A 267 -9.56 -0.03 -8.16
CA GLY A 267 -8.63 -0.93 -8.84
C GLY A 267 -7.75 -0.21 -9.88
N ILE A 268 -8.35 0.63 -10.72
CA ILE A 268 -7.63 1.46 -11.69
C ILE A 268 -6.65 2.41 -10.98
N ALA A 269 -7.07 3.04 -9.88
CA ALA A 269 -6.23 3.96 -9.12
C ALA A 269 -5.03 3.25 -8.48
N TYR A 270 -5.23 2.08 -7.85
CA TYR A 270 -4.12 1.27 -7.33
C TYR A 270 -3.18 0.81 -8.44
N GLY A 271 -3.71 0.41 -9.60
CA GLY A 271 -2.91 0.07 -10.77
C GLY A 271 -2.02 1.22 -11.25
N LYS A 272 -2.54 2.46 -11.25
CA LYS A 272 -1.76 3.67 -11.56
C LYS A 272 -0.66 3.94 -10.53
N LEU A 273 -0.97 3.84 -9.24
CA LEU A 273 0.04 4.03 -8.17
C LEU A 273 1.16 3.00 -8.25
N ARG A 274 0.83 1.71 -8.46
CA ARG A 274 1.83 0.64 -8.65
C ARG A 274 2.65 0.84 -9.92
N ARG A 275 2.07 1.41 -10.99
CA ARG A 275 2.83 1.77 -12.21
C ARG A 275 3.84 2.89 -11.92
N MET A 276 3.46 3.91 -11.16
CA MET A 276 4.37 4.98 -10.72
C MET A 276 5.48 4.43 -9.82
N GLU A 277 5.15 3.51 -8.91
CA GLU A 277 6.15 2.86 -8.08
C GLU A 277 7.16 2.04 -8.91
N ARG A 278 6.70 1.31 -9.92
CA ARG A 278 7.59 0.60 -10.87
C ARG A 278 8.49 1.57 -11.64
N HIS A 279 7.97 2.73 -12.04
CA HIS A 279 8.78 3.78 -12.65
C HIS A 279 9.88 4.29 -11.69
N ASN A 280 9.54 4.52 -10.42
CA ASN A 280 10.52 4.93 -9.41
C ASN A 280 11.60 3.85 -9.18
N ARG A 281 11.23 2.57 -9.19
CA ARG A 281 12.20 1.46 -9.10
C ARG A 281 13.22 1.51 -10.25
N GLY A 282 12.76 1.75 -11.48
CA GLY A 282 13.63 1.96 -12.64
C GLY A 282 14.59 3.14 -12.41
N PHE A 283 14.03 4.30 -12.04
CA PHE A 283 14.82 5.50 -11.75
C PHE A 283 15.96 5.24 -10.75
N ILE A 284 15.68 4.54 -9.64
CA ILE A 284 16.68 4.24 -8.59
C ILE A 284 17.70 3.20 -9.05
N SER A 285 17.26 2.21 -9.84
CA SER A 285 18.14 1.16 -10.39
C SER A 285 19.17 1.74 -11.35
N ASP A 286 18.80 2.75 -12.12
CA ASP A 286 19.69 3.41 -13.09
C ASP A 286 20.77 4.27 -12.41
N ARG A 287 20.59 4.62 -11.13
CA ARG A 287 21.55 5.44 -10.38
C ARG A 287 22.71 4.59 -9.82
N PRO A 288 23.90 5.17 -9.62
CA PRO A 288 25.02 4.50 -8.95
C PRO A 288 24.71 4.14 -7.49
N ILE A 289 25.64 3.44 -6.85
CA ILE A 289 25.50 3.00 -5.45
C ILE A 289 25.33 4.20 -4.51
N VAL A 290 26.11 5.26 -4.74
CA VAL A 290 26.10 6.47 -3.93
C VAL A 290 25.64 7.62 -4.82
N TYR A 291 24.59 8.32 -4.42
CA TYR A 291 24.11 9.52 -5.13
C TYR A 291 23.49 10.51 -4.16
N MET A 292 23.52 11.79 -4.55
CA MET A 292 23.05 12.90 -3.73
C MET A 292 21.79 13.51 -4.33
N VAL A 293 20.80 13.83 -3.49
CA VAL A 293 19.58 14.55 -3.90
C VAL A 293 19.68 16.00 -3.43
N CYS A 294 19.67 16.92 -4.38
CA CYS A 294 19.77 18.35 -4.13
C CYS A 294 18.44 19.07 -4.36
N GLY A 295 18.12 20.01 -3.48
CA GLY A 295 16.94 20.86 -3.64
C GLY A 295 16.88 21.96 -2.59
N THR A 296 16.37 23.12 -2.97
CA THR A 296 16.15 24.23 -2.04
C THR A 296 15.16 23.83 -0.94
N MET A 297 15.21 24.53 0.20
CA MET A 297 14.25 24.33 1.28
C MET A 297 12.80 24.40 0.76
N GLY A 298 11.96 23.46 1.21
CA GLY A 298 10.57 23.32 0.76
C GLY A 298 10.36 22.46 -0.49
N LYS A 299 11.39 22.11 -1.27
CA LYS A 299 11.26 21.26 -2.48
C LYS A 299 11.18 19.75 -2.20
N LYS A 300 10.83 19.34 -0.98
CA LYS A 300 10.60 17.94 -0.59
C LYS A 300 11.81 17.01 -0.78
N LYS A 301 13.05 17.49 -0.63
CA LYS A 301 14.28 16.68 -0.75
C LYS A 301 14.32 15.48 0.19
N THR A 302 14.06 15.69 1.48
CA THR A 302 14.06 14.63 2.50
C THR A 302 12.91 13.64 2.28
N THR A 303 11.77 14.15 1.81
CA THR A 303 10.62 13.34 1.39
C THR A 303 10.99 12.42 0.22
N ALA A 304 11.73 12.93 -0.78
CA ALA A 304 12.18 12.16 -1.93
C ALA A 304 13.18 11.07 -1.52
N ILE A 305 14.18 11.40 -0.71
CA ILE A 305 15.14 10.40 -0.20
C ILE A 305 14.44 9.33 0.62
N THR A 306 13.50 9.71 1.50
CA THR A 306 12.74 8.72 2.29
C THR A 306 11.98 7.76 1.37
N ASP A 307 11.34 8.28 0.31
CA ASP A 307 10.66 7.44 -0.67
C ASP A 307 11.61 6.50 -1.41
N MET A 308 12.78 7.02 -1.83
CA MET A 308 13.81 6.23 -2.51
C MET A 308 14.35 5.12 -1.61
N LEU A 309 14.66 5.41 -0.34
CA LEU A 309 15.13 4.42 0.65
C LEU A 309 14.11 3.30 0.88
N LEU A 310 12.83 3.65 1.06
CA LEU A 310 11.76 2.66 1.21
C LEU A 310 11.66 1.74 -0.02
N THR A 311 11.79 2.32 -1.22
CA THR A 311 11.80 1.56 -2.47
C THR A 311 13.03 0.63 -2.54
N GLN A 312 14.19 1.16 -2.18
CA GLN A 312 15.47 0.46 -2.25
C GLN A 312 15.51 -0.77 -1.33
N GLU A 313 14.97 -0.68 -0.10
CA GLU A 313 14.85 -1.83 0.80
C GLU A 313 14.01 -2.95 0.17
N VAL A 314 12.90 -2.61 -0.47
CA VAL A 314 12.06 -3.59 -1.16
C VAL A 314 12.78 -4.17 -2.37
N MET A 315 13.45 -3.34 -3.16
CA MET A 315 14.25 -3.78 -4.32
C MET A 315 15.35 -4.76 -3.90
N PHE A 316 16.03 -4.54 -2.77
CA PHE A 316 17.02 -5.50 -2.27
C PHE A 316 16.42 -6.85 -1.92
N ARG A 317 15.24 -6.87 -1.30
CA ARG A 317 14.57 -8.13 -0.95
C ARG A 317 14.03 -8.85 -2.19
N ASP A 318 13.42 -8.11 -3.11
CA ASP A 318 12.92 -8.66 -4.38
C ASP A 318 14.10 -9.25 -5.19
N LYS A 319 15.25 -8.55 -5.25
CA LYS A 319 16.44 -9.04 -5.95
C LYS A 319 17.09 -10.24 -5.27
N ALA A 320 17.09 -10.29 -3.93
CA ALA A 320 17.56 -11.45 -3.20
C ALA A 320 16.68 -12.68 -3.47
N LEU A 321 15.36 -12.51 -3.54
CA LEU A 321 14.44 -13.60 -3.89
C LEU A 321 14.64 -14.09 -5.33
N GLU A 322 14.77 -13.17 -6.28
CA GLU A 322 15.09 -13.49 -7.68
C GLU A 322 16.37 -14.34 -7.77
N LYS A 323 17.44 -13.89 -7.08
CA LYS A 323 18.73 -14.58 -7.03
C LYS A 323 18.68 -15.91 -6.28
N LEU A 324 17.84 -16.04 -5.25
CA LEU A 324 17.61 -17.31 -4.56
C LEU A 324 17.02 -18.34 -5.52
N LEU A 325 15.98 -17.96 -6.26
CA LEU A 325 15.35 -18.84 -7.26
C LEU A 325 16.31 -19.20 -8.39
N GLU A 326 17.16 -18.26 -8.85
CA GLU A 326 18.21 -18.57 -9.83
C GLU A 326 19.21 -19.62 -9.32
N ASN A 327 19.60 -19.54 -8.04
CA ASN A 327 20.53 -20.50 -7.44
C ASN A 327 19.86 -21.84 -7.13
N ASP A 328 18.58 -21.84 -6.74
CA ASP A 328 17.74 -23.02 -6.54
C ASP A 328 17.70 -23.89 -7.81
N MET A 329 17.47 -23.25 -8.96
CA MET A 329 17.38 -23.92 -10.27
C MET A 329 18.70 -24.55 -10.75
N LYS A 330 19.86 -24.16 -10.19
CA LYS A 330 21.16 -24.79 -10.53
C LYS A 330 21.21 -26.24 -10.06
N PHE A 331 20.54 -26.55 -8.95
CA PHE A 331 20.44 -27.90 -8.38
C PHE A 331 18.97 -28.23 -8.06
N PRO A 332 18.15 -28.62 -9.05
CA PRO A 332 16.71 -28.83 -8.87
C PRO A 332 16.33 -29.92 -7.85
N HIS A 333 17.22 -30.88 -7.63
CA HIS A 333 17.03 -31.99 -6.70
C HIS A 333 17.61 -31.72 -5.31
N PHE A 334 18.22 -30.54 -5.09
CA PHE A 334 18.77 -30.19 -3.80
C PHE A 334 17.63 -29.87 -2.82
N PRO A 335 17.63 -30.45 -1.60
CA PRO A 335 16.63 -30.19 -0.57
C PRO A 335 16.89 -28.85 0.15
N TRP A 336 16.59 -27.74 -0.53
CA TRP A 336 16.87 -26.38 -0.04
C TRP A 336 16.27 -26.06 1.33
N ILE A 337 15.09 -26.62 1.63
CA ILE A 337 14.43 -26.45 2.94
C ILE A 337 15.30 -26.89 4.13
N ASN A 338 16.14 -27.92 3.95
CA ASN A 338 17.04 -28.40 5.00
C ASN A 338 18.16 -27.40 5.29
N LEU A 339 18.72 -26.80 4.23
CA LEU A 339 19.69 -25.71 4.34
C LEU A 339 19.06 -24.49 5.01
N GLU A 340 17.88 -24.09 4.55
CA GLU A 340 17.15 -22.95 5.10
C GLU A 340 16.87 -23.09 6.60
N ASN A 341 16.37 -24.25 7.04
CA ASN A 341 16.13 -24.53 8.46
C ASN A 341 17.44 -24.51 9.26
N ASN A 342 18.54 -24.96 8.68
CA ASN A 342 19.85 -24.90 9.32
C ASN A 342 20.35 -23.45 9.48
N ILE A 343 20.12 -22.60 8.48
CA ILE A 343 20.43 -21.17 8.55
C ILE A 343 19.55 -20.49 9.61
N LYS A 344 18.25 -20.75 9.64
CA LYS A 344 17.33 -20.23 10.68
C LYS A 344 17.83 -20.60 12.08
N TRP A 345 18.16 -21.87 12.31
CA TRP A 345 18.74 -22.34 13.57
C TRP A 345 20.06 -21.62 13.91
N ALA A 346 20.94 -21.43 12.93
CA ALA A 346 22.21 -20.75 13.12
C ALA A 346 22.04 -19.26 13.44
N MET A 347 21.01 -18.60 12.90
CA MET A 347 20.65 -17.23 13.24
C MET A 347 20.12 -17.12 14.67
N GLU A 348 19.21 -18.02 15.08
CA GLU A 348 18.66 -18.06 16.45
C GLU A 348 19.74 -18.27 17.51
N ASN A 349 20.77 -19.06 17.20
CA ASN A 349 21.92 -19.32 18.08
C ASN A 349 23.06 -18.28 17.91
N HIS A 350 22.81 -17.20 17.19
CA HIS A 350 23.76 -16.11 16.93
C HIS A 350 25.10 -16.59 16.35
N LYS A 351 25.06 -17.62 15.49
CA LYS A 351 26.19 -18.10 14.70
C LYS A 351 26.29 -17.41 13.35
N ILE A 352 25.14 -17.04 12.78
CA ILE A 352 25.03 -16.22 11.57
C ILE A 352 24.38 -14.89 11.97
N TYR A 353 25.09 -13.80 11.75
CA TYR A 353 24.60 -12.44 12.03
C TYR A 353 25.11 -11.38 11.02
N ASN A 354 25.92 -11.80 10.05
CA ASN A 354 26.38 -10.99 8.92
C ASN A 354 26.73 -11.94 7.75
N LEU A 355 26.95 -11.42 6.54
CA LEU A 355 27.29 -12.20 5.35
C LEU A 355 28.64 -12.91 5.54
N ALA A 356 29.63 -12.28 6.18
CA ALA A 356 30.91 -12.91 6.49
C ALA A 356 30.78 -14.19 7.35
N THR A 357 29.98 -14.14 8.41
CA THR A 357 29.69 -15.31 9.27
C THR A 357 28.86 -16.35 8.57
N CYS A 358 27.98 -15.93 7.65
CA CYS A 358 27.27 -16.86 6.77
C CYS A 358 28.24 -17.66 5.88
N ARG A 359 29.22 -16.99 5.25
CA ARG A 359 30.28 -17.64 4.46
C ARG A 359 31.12 -18.58 5.31
N ASP A 360 31.60 -18.09 6.47
CA ASP A 360 32.42 -18.88 7.39
C ASP A 360 31.66 -20.12 7.90
N PHE A 361 30.37 -19.99 8.17
CA PHE A 361 29.52 -21.11 8.58
C PHE A 361 29.48 -22.19 7.50
N ILE A 362 29.12 -21.84 6.25
CA ILE A 362 29.03 -22.81 5.14
C ILE A 362 30.39 -23.42 4.80
N ARG A 363 31.46 -22.61 4.76
CA ARG A 363 32.82 -23.11 4.50
C ARG A 363 33.27 -24.12 5.55
N ARG A 364 32.96 -23.90 6.83
CA ARG A 364 33.30 -24.86 7.88
C ARG A 364 32.47 -26.14 7.81
N VAL A 365 31.23 -26.09 7.34
CA VAL A 365 30.45 -27.32 7.08
C VAL A 365 31.05 -28.06 5.88
N CYS A 366 31.42 -27.34 4.81
CA CYS A 366 32.12 -27.90 3.65
C CYS A 366 33.44 -28.58 4.03
N THR A 367 34.29 -27.96 4.85
CA THR A 367 35.53 -28.61 5.29
C THR A 367 35.27 -29.87 6.10
N LEU A 368 34.24 -29.90 6.94
CA LEU A 368 33.84 -31.12 7.66
C LEU A 368 33.23 -32.20 6.75
N PHE A 369 32.66 -31.81 5.62
CA PHE A 369 32.16 -32.74 4.61
C PHE A 369 33.30 -33.41 3.82
N LEU A 370 34.33 -32.64 3.47
CA LEU A 370 35.49 -33.11 2.70
C LEU A 370 36.46 -33.98 3.51
N ILE A 371 36.37 -33.98 4.84
CA ILE A 371 37.21 -34.83 5.69
C ILE A 371 36.69 -36.27 5.67
N GLU A 372 37.50 -37.18 5.12
CA GLU A 372 37.33 -38.62 5.30
C GLU A 372 37.94 -39.05 6.64
N PRO A 373 37.14 -39.61 7.57
CA PRO A 373 37.65 -39.98 8.89
C PRO A 373 38.47 -41.27 8.82
N GLU A 374 39.76 -41.19 9.15
CA GLU A 374 40.66 -42.35 9.13
C GLU A 374 40.38 -43.33 10.29
N ASN A 375 39.85 -42.81 11.41
CA ASN A 375 39.64 -43.57 12.64
C ASN A 375 38.28 -43.31 13.29
N GLU A 376 37.76 -44.29 14.03
CA GLU A 376 36.46 -44.18 14.71
C GLU A 376 36.39 -43.01 15.72
N ARG A 377 37.54 -42.67 16.34
CA ARG A 377 37.66 -41.52 17.25
C ARG A 377 37.40 -40.18 16.54
N GLU A 378 37.91 -40.03 15.32
CA GLU A 378 37.72 -38.82 14.52
C GLU A 378 36.29 -38.70 14.02
N LEU A 379 35.70 -39.81 13.57
CA LEU A 379 34.28 -39.87 13.23
C LEU A 379 33.39 -39.42 14.40
N ARG A 380 33.67 -39.91 15.62
CA ARG A 380 32.94 -39.45 16.83
C ARG A 380 33.15 -37.97 17.10
N ARG A 381 34.35 -37.43 16.89
CA ARG A 381 34.65 -35.99 17.05
C ARG A 381 33.87 -35.14 16.05
N ILE A 382 33.87 -35.51 14.76
CA ILE A 382 33.14 -34.80 13.70
C ILE A 382 31.63 -34.86 13.95
N LYS A 383 31.07 -36.04 14.26
CA LYS A 383 29.65 -36.21 14.66
C LYS A 383 29.27 -35.26 15.79
N ARG A 384 30.12 -35.17 16.82
CA ARG A 384 29.88 -34.30 17.99
C ARG A 384 29.97 -32.81 17.62
N GLN A 385 30.89 -32.44 16.74
CA GLN A 385 31.07 -31.07 16.26
C GLN A 385 29.91 -30.62 15.38
N LEU A 386 29.50 -31.42 14.39
CA LEU A 386 28.34 -31.15 13.53
C LEU A 386 27.08 -30.94 14.36
N LYS A 387 26.79 -31.85 15.30
CA LYS A 387 25.60 -31.76 16.14
C LYS A 387 25.60 -30.55 17.08
N ARG A 388 26.74 -30.26 17.74
CA ARG A 388 26.82 -29.18 18.75
C ARG A 388 26.98 -27.79 18.15
N ARG A 389 27.77 -27.64 17.07
CA ARG A 389 28.11 -26.33 16.50
C ARG A 389 27.23 -25.94 15.31
N TYR A 390 26.74 -26.92 14.56
CA TYR A 390 26.03 -26.70 13.31
C TYR A 390 24.61 -27.28 13.30
N GLY A 391 24.18 -28.01 14.34
CA GLY A 391 22.84 -28.60 14.41
C GLY A 391 22.60 -29.74 13.40
N LEU A 392 23.64 -30.25 12.75
CA LEU A 392 23.54 -31.27 11.70
C LEU A 392 23.93 -32.67 12.20
N SER A 393 23.35 -33.70 11.60
CA SER A 393 23.82 -35.09 11.73
C SER A 393 24.93 -35.36 10.71
N TYR A 394 25.73 -36.40 10.92
CA TYR A 394 26.78 -36.76 9.96
C TYR A 394 26.23 -37.30 8.64
N GLU A 395 25.09 -38.00 8.67
CA GLU A 395 24.40 -38.48 7.47
C GLU A 395 23.80 -37.31 6.67
N ASN A 396 23.26 -36.31 7.38
CA ASN A 396 22.65 -35.12 6.79
C ASN A 396 23.64 -33.94 6.71
N ARG A 397 24.95 -34.21 6.63
CA ARG A 397 25.99 -33.15 6.62
C ARG A 397 26.03 -32.39 5.28
N PHE A 398 25.41 -32.96 4.24
CA PHE A 398 25.17 -32.33 2.95
C PHE A 398 23.67 -32.21 2.65
N TYR A 399 22.89 -31.94 3.71
CA TYR A 399 21.48 -31.59 3.63
C TYR A 399 20.55 -32.66 3.04
N ASP A 400 20.99 -33.93 2.95
CA ASP A 400 20.32 -35.07 2.29
C ASP A 400 20.36 -35.02 0.75
N TYR A 401 21.32 -34.28 0.17
CA TYR A 401 21.51 -34.25 -1.28
C TYR A 401 22.37 -35.43 -1.79
N ASP A 402 21.82 -36.18 -2.74
CA ASP A 402 22.50 -37.28 -3.43
C ASP A 402 23.28 -36.76 -4.65
N TYR A 403 24.53 -36.34 -4.41
CA TYR A 403 25.40 -35.77 -5.44
C TYR A 403 25.98 -36.82 -6.40
N GLU A 404 26.00 -38.10 -6.03
CA GLU A 404 26.44 -39.19 -6.92
C GLU A 404 25.42 -39.41 -8.04
N ARG A 405 24.13 -39.31 -7.71
CA ARG A 405 23.05 -39.45 -8.68
C ARG A 405 22.77 -38.19 -9.50
N TYR A 406 22.75 -37.03 -8.84
CA TYR A 406 22.29 -35.77 -9.46
C TYR A 406 23.42 -34.83 -9.90
N GLY A 407 24.67 -35.18 -9.59
CA GLY A 407 25.86 -34.40 -9.94
C GLY A 407 26.24 -33.36 -8.89
N TYR A 408 27.53 -33.10 -8.79
CA TYR A 408 28.11 -32.15 -7.82
C TYR A 408 28.45 -30.78 -8.42
N TYR A 409 28.60 -30.72 -9.76
CA TYR A 409 28.96 -29.52 -10.49
C TYR A 409 27.83 -29.07 -11.39
N TYR A 410 27.63 -27.76 -11.46
CA TYR A 410 26.74 -27.10 -12.41
C TYR A 410 27.59 -26.31 -13.40
N ASP A 411 27.41 -26.57 -14.69
CA ASP A 411 28.04 -25.82 -15.79
C ASP A 411 27.00 -24.93 -16.46
N ASN A 412 27.22 -23.62 -16.41
CA ASN A 412 26.38 -22.64 -17.11
C ASN A 412 26.89 -22.30 -18.53
N GLY A 413 27.94 -22.99 -19.01
CA GLY A 413 28.61 -22.75 -20.29
C GLY A 413 29.69 -21.67 -20.24
N LEU A 414 29.82 -20.94 -19.13
CA LEU A 414 30.85 -19.91 -18.89
C LEU A 414 31.78 -20.29 -17.74
N THR A 415 31.22 -20.80 -16.65
CA THR A 415 31.93 -21.19 -15.43
C THR A 415 31.32 -22.45 -14.84
N LEU A 416 32.20 -23.40 -14.52
CA LEU A 416 31.84 -24.56 -13.70
C LEU A 416 31.76 -24.13 -12.24
N THR A 417 30.61 -24.34 -11.60
CA THR A 417 30.39 -24.02 -10.18
C THR A 417 30.06 -25.29 -9.41
N ASP A 418 30.73 -25.50 -8.28
CA ASP A 418 30.43 -26.60 -7.37
C ASP A 418 29.22 -26.28 -6.48
N ALA A 419 28.59 -27.33 -5.96
CA ALA A 419 27.43 -27.21 -5.08
C ALA A 419 27.70 -26.34 -3.83
N TRP A 420 28.86 -26.46 -3.17
CA TRP A 420 29.15 -25.67 -1.96
C TRP A 420 29.28 -24.17 -2.24
N SER A 421 29.88 -23.79 -3.37
CA SER A 421 29.91 -22.38 -3.82
C SER A 421 28.50 -21.81 -4.02
N VAL A 422 27.58 -22.61 -4.56
CA VAL A 422 26.17 -22.23 -4.70
C VAL A 422 25.48 -22.17 -3.34
N LEU A 423 25.75 -23.11 -2.42
CA LEU A 423 25.22 -23.08 -1.05
C LEU A 423 25.69 -21.85 -0.27
N GLU A 424 26.96 -21.44 -0.41
CA GLU A 424 27.49 -20.22 0.22
C GLU A 424 26.75 -18.97 -0.31
N THR A 425 26.50 -18.93 -1.61
CA THR A 425 25.79 -17.81 -2.27
C THR A 425 24.33 -17.78 -1.86
N TYR A 426 23.64 -18.92 -1.93
CA TYR A 426 22.25 -19.08 -1.52
C TYR A 426 22.06 -18.68 -0.06
N SER A 427 22.95 -19.12 0.83
CA SER A 427 22.83 -18.84 2.27
C SER A 427 22.92 -17.35 2.58
N GLN A 428 23.81 -16.61 1.89
CA GLN A 428 23.92 -15.16 2.02
C GLN A 428 22.65 -14.44 1.54
N LEU A 429 22.13 -14.84 0.38
CA LEU A 429 20.89 -14.28 -0.17
C LEU A 429 19.70 -14.58 0.74
N TYR A 430 19.64 -15.79 1.30
CA TYR A 430 18.60 -16.21 2.23
C TYR A 430 18.64 -15.38 3.51
N TYR A 431 19.83 -15.17 4.08
CA TYR A 431 20.03 -14.30 5.23
C TYR A 431 19.52 -12.87 4.96
N LEU A 432 19.86 -12.29 3.80
CA LEU A 432 19.38 -10.96 3.41
C LEU A 432 17.85 -10.93 3.25
N TYR A 433 17.30 -11.95 2.63
CA TYR A 433 15.87 -12.05 2.35
C TYR A 433 15.03 -12.29 3.61
N ILE A 434 15.52 -13.05 4.59
CA ILE A 434 14.75 -13.38 5.80
C ILE A 434 14.87 -12.34 6.92
N THR A 435 15.97 -11.58 6.96
CA THR A 435 16.26 -10.58 8.00
C THR A 435 15.02 -9.70 8.28
N GLU A 436 14.45 -9.83 9.49
CA GLU A 436 13.22 -9.13 9.90
C GLU A 436 13.43 -7.66 10.19
N SER A 437 14.64 -7.28 10.60
CA SER A 437 14.98 -5.88 10.84
C SER A 437 14.93 -5.06 9.54
N ALA A 438 14.72 -3.75 9.67
CA ALA A 438 14.80 -2.85 8.51
C ALA A 438 16.22 -2.90 7.92
N LEU A 439 16.31 -2.97 6.59
CA LEU A 439 17.59 -2.87 5.86
C LEU A 439 18.01 -1.41 5.64
N LEU A 440 17.49 -0.50 6.47
CA LEU A 440 17.75 0.93 6.40
C LEU A 440 18.60 1.38 7.58
N PHE A 441 19.60 2.20 7.29
CA PHE A 441 20.40 2.93 8.28
C PHE A 441 20.26 4.41 8.00
N SER A 442 19.88 5.21 8.99
CA SER A 442 19.69 6.65 8.74
C SER A 442 19.92 7.51 9.97
N ASN A 443 20.32 8.77 9.77
CA ASN A 443 20.48 9.76 10.84
C ASN A 443 19.13 10.40 11.26
N PHE A 444 18.03 10.02 10.61
CA PHE A 444 16.66 10.34 10.97
C PHE A 444 15.80 9.08 10.95
N SER A 445 14.71 9.02 11.71
CA SER A 445 13.89 7.81 11.80
C SER A 445 13.02 7.60 10.55
N ILE A 446 13.13 6.41 9.95
CA ILE A 446 12.29 5.97 8.82
C ILE A 446 11.56 4.70 9.23
N ARG A 447 10.24 4.67 9.04
CA ARG A 447 9.40 3.52 9.35
C ARG A 447 9.13 2.66 8.13
N THR A 448 9.34 1.36 8.24
CA THR A 448 9.05 0.35 7.21
C THR A 448 7.97 -0.59 7.73
N ASP A 449 7.11 -1.10 6.84
CA ASP A 449 5.94 -1.88 7.25
C ASP A 449 5.95 -3.32 6.69
N THR A 450 7.09 -3.82 6.20
CA THR A 450 7.16 -5.11 5.48
C THR A 450 6.72 -6.27 6.38
N VAL A 451 5.78 -7.08 5.90
CA VAL A 451 5.22 -8.21 6.66
C VAL A 451 5.77 -9.51 6.10
N VAL A 452 6.22 -10.40 6.98
CA VAL A 452 6.57 -11.78 6.64
C VAL A 452 5.34 -12.66 6.87
N SER A 453 4.96 -13.42 5.85
CA SER A 453 3.95 -14.47 5.91
C SER A 453 4.67 -15.81 5.97
N ASP A 454 4.66 -16.44 7.15
CA ASP A 454 5.29 -17.74 7.38
C ASP A 454 4.24 -18.79 7.79
N LEU A 455 4.27 -19.93 7.11
CA LEU A 455 3.43 -21.10 7.39
C LEU A 455 4.27 -22.30 7.89
N GLY A 456 5.56 -22.09 8.18
CA GLY A 456 6.53 -23.10 8.61
C GLY A 456 7.50 -23.56 7.51
N ASN A 457 7.37 -23.03 6.29
CA ASN A 457 8.18 -23.41 5.12
C ASN A 457 9.03 -22.21 4.64
N PHE A 458 9.06 -21.96 3.33
CA PHE A 458 9.65 -20.75 2.76
C PHE A 458 8.80 -19.52 3.12
N PRO A 459 9.37 -18.52 3.80
CA PRO A 459 8.65 -17.33 4.21
C PRO A 459 8.42 -16.38 3.03
N LEU A 460 7.22 -15.86 2.85
CA LEU A 460 6.92 -14.87 1.79
C LEU A 460 6.82 -13.45 2.37
N ARG A 461 7.20 -12.44 1.60
CA ARG A 461 7.13 -11.03 2.04
C ARG A 461 6.09 -10.23 1.26
N ASP A 462 5.19 -9.57 2.00
CA ASP A 462 4.33 -8.51 1.47
C ASP A 462 5.07 -7.17 1.60
N SER A 463 5.33 -6.55 0.44
CA SER A 463 5.99 -5.25 0.28
C SER A 463 5.07 -4.17 -0.34
N ASP A 464 3.74 -4.37 -0.41
CA ASP A 464 2.82 -3.38 -0.98
C ASP A 464 2.67 -2.15 -0.08
N PHE A 465 2.93 -0.97 -0.64
CA PHE A 465 2.81 0.30 0.08
C PHE A 465 1.37 0.83 0.16
N PHE A 466 0.47 0.41 -0.74
CA PHE A 466 -0.77 1.16 -1.00
C PHE A 466 -2.00 0.60 -0.27
N GLU A 467 -2.15 -0.72 -0.18
CA GLU A 467 -3.37 -1.35 0.37
C GLU A 467 -3.38 -1.49 1.90
N ARG A 468 -2.29 -1.09 2.58
CA ARG A 468 -2.15 -1.24 4.03
C ARG A 468 -3.13 -0.40 4.83
N ARG A 469 -3.80 -1.02 5.79
CA ARG A 469 -4.74 -0.35 6.69
C ARG A 469 -4.00 0.40 7.78
N SER A 470 -4.44 1.62 8.05
CA SER A 470 -3.81 2.47 9.07
C SER A 470 -3.90 1.92 10.50
N LYS A 471 -4.82 0.98 10.77
CA LYS A 471 -4.97 0.35 12.09
C LYS A 471 -3.90 -0.70 12.38
N ASP A 472 -3.31 -1.28 11.33
CA ASP A 472 -2.38 -2.39 11.47
C ASP A 472 -0.94 -1.88 11.63
N ILE A 473 -0.71 -0.56 11.46
CA ILE A 473 0.60 0.10 11.50
C ILE A 473 1.38 -0.27 12.77
N GLU A 474 0.78 -0.10 13.95
CA GLU A 474 1.49 -0.33 15.22
C GLU A 474 2.00 -1.77 15.38
N PHE A 475 1.35 -2.75 14.75
CA PHE A 475 1.72 -4.16 14.87
C PHE A 475 2.79 -4.59 13.87
N ILE A 476 2.83 -3.97 12.68
CA ILE A 476 3.70 -4.38 11.57
C ILE A 476 4.94 -3.50 11.41
N SER A 477 4.98 -2.33 12.05
CA SER A 477 6.04 -1.38 11.80
C SER A 477 7.37 -1.77 12.42
N ARG A 478 8.42 -1.52 11.64
CA ARG A 478 9.82 -1.51 12.03
C ARG A 478 10.41 -0.15 11.70
N TYR A 479 11.54 0.18 12.33
CA TYR A 479 12.22 1.45 12.13
C TYR A 479 13.63 1.20 11.60
N SER A 480 14.16 2.19 10.86
CA SER A 480 15.54 2.22 10.43
C SER A 480 16.47 2.14 11.64
N LYS A 481 17.64 1.54 11.40
CA LYS A 481 18.73 1.52 12.36
C LYS A 481 19.34 2.92 12.42
N ILE A 482 19.79 3.30 13.61
CA ILE A 482 20.51 4.55 13.82
C ILE A 482 21.80 4.49 13.00
N ALA A 483 22.04 5.48 12.14
CA ALA A 483 23.29 5.62 11.42
C ALA A 483 24.40 6.01 12.39
N ASP A 484 25.11 5.02 12.91
CA ASP A 484 26.35 5.21 13.66
C ASP A 484 27.50 5.45 12.69
N PHE A 485 27.95 6.71 12.58
CA PHE A 485 29.00 7.08 11.62
C PHE A 485 30.34 6.39 11.89
N ASP A 486 30.63 5.98 13.13
CA ASP A 486 31.85 5.21 13.43
C ASP A 486 31.82 3.80 12.82
N ALA A 487 30.65 3.27 12.47
CA ALA A 487 30.52 2.01 11.72
C ALA A 487 30.86 2.16 10.22
N PHE A 488 30.89 3.39 9.70
CA PHE A 488 31.23 3.69 8.31
C PHE A 488 32.67 4.18 8.13
N ARG A 489 33.37 4.56 9.21
CA ARG A 489 34.74 5.09 9.17
C ARG A 489 35.77 3.95 9.11
N LEU A 490 36.64 3.97 8.10
CA LEU A 490 37.64 2.91 7.88
C LEU A 490 38.90 3.05 8.73
N THR A 491 39.28 4.28 9.08
CA THR A 491 40.59 4.57 9.70
C THR A 491 40.45 4.96 11.17
N ARG A 492 40.19 6.25 11.44
CA ARG A 492 40.02 6.79 12.79
C ARG A 492 38.55 6.98 13.12
N ARG A 493 38.19 6.77 14.38
CA ARG A 493 36.81 6.84 14.90
C ARG A 493 36.70 7.94 15.94
N ILE A 494 35.52 8.54 16.10
CA ILE A 494 35.30 9.53 17.17
C ILE A 494 35.31 8.83 18.51
N ARG A 495 34.68 7.65 18.59
CA ARG A 495 34.75 6.76 19.75
C ARG A 495 35.58 5.53 19.40
N GLU A 496 36.78 5.44 19.97
CA GLU A 496 37.71 4.33 19.71
C GLU A 496 37.11 2.96 20.08
N ASP A 497 36.48 2.87 21.25
CA ASP A 497 35.80 1.66 21.75
C ASP A 497 34.29 1.67 21.49
N ASN A 498 33.91 1.90 20.24
CA ASN A 498 32.52 1.73 19.82
C ASN A 498 32.20 0.24 19.63
N PRO A 499 31.22 -0.36 20.34
CA PRO A 499 30.81 -1.75 20.14
C PRO A 499 30.22 -2.02 18.75
N ASN A 500 29.69 -0.99 18.07
CA ASN A 500 29.09 -1.11 16.74
C ASN A 500 30.09 -0.88 15.61
N LYS A 501 31.39 -0.74 15.90
CA LYS A 501 32.41 -0.59 14.87
C LYS A 501 32.35 -1.76 13.88
N ASP A 502 32.54 -1.46 12.60
CA ASP A 502 32.60 -2.44 11.51
C ASP A 502 31.33 -3.32 11.37
N SER A 503 30.19 -2.88 11.93
CA SER A 503 28.94 -3.64 11.93
C SER A 503 28.14 -3.52 10.63
N PHE A 504 28.38 -2.48 9.84
CA PHE A 504 27.65 -2.26 8.59
C PHE A 504 28.26 -3.05 7.44
N GLU A 505 27.42 -3.84 6.75
CA GLU A 505 27.86 -4.69 5.65
C GLU A 505 26.98 -4.56 4.41
N PHE A 506 25.65 -4.47 4.58
CA PHE A 506 24.67 -4.32 3.50
C PHE A 506 23.44 -3.51 3.95
N GLY A 507 22.67 -3.00 2.99
CA GLY A 507 21.46 -2.20 3.21
C GLY A 507 21.51 -0.82 2.54
N ALA A 508 20.45 -0.03 2.75
CA ALA A 508 20.37 1.34 2.24
C ALA A 508 20.66 2.35 3.36
N VAL A 509 21.59 3.28 3.11
CA VAL A 509 22.00 4.33 4.03
C VAL A 509 21.38 5.66 3.61
N GLY A 510 20.64 6.29 4.50
CA GLY A 510 20.02 7.60 4.30
C GLY A 510 20.67 8.66 5.18
N ILE A 511 21.28 9.68 4.57
CA ILE A 511 21.95 10.77 5.30
C ILE A 511 21.30 12.10 4.92
N THR A 512 20.64 12.76 5.86
CA THR A 512 20.18 14.13 5.66
C THR A 512 21.23 15.14 6.09
N GLU A 513 21.33 16.25 5.36
CA GLU A 513 22.24 17.37 5.61
C GLU A 513 23.71 16.92 5.69
N VAL A 514 24.13 16.10 4.73
CA VAL A 514 25.47 15.49 4.70
C VAL A 514 26.59 16.54 4.73
N GLY A 515 26.37 17.72 4.15
CA GLY A 515 27.30 18.84 4.17
C GLY A 515 27.53 19.39 5.58
N LYS A 516 26.57 19.29 6.51
CA LYS A 516 26.79 19.71 7.91
C LYS A 516 27.68 18.72 8.67
N GLU A 517 27.57 17.43 8.35
CA GLU A 517 28.39 16.37 8.97
C GLU A 517 29.81 16.34 8.38
N ARG A 518 29.92 16.45 7.05
CA ARG A 518 31.19 16.33 6.32
C ARG A 518 31.92 17.65 6.12
N LYS A 519 31.20 18.78 6.10
CA LYS A 519 31.69 20.13 5.82
C LYS A 519 32.25 20.29 4.40
N ASN A 520 32.37 21.54 3.96
CA ASN A 520 33.01 21.89 2.69
C ASN A 520 34.53 22.01 2.84
N SER A 521 35.23 22.14 1.72
CA SER A 521 36.70 22.24 1.72
C SER A 521 37.23 23.48 2.45
N ILE A 522 36.47 24.57 2.50
CA ILE A 522 36.85 25.84 3.14
C ILE A 522 36.81 25.70 4.67
N GLU A 523 35.71 25.18 5.20
CA GLU A 523 35.53 24.91 6.63
C GLU A 523 36.49 23.83 7.17
N LEU A 524 37.07 23.02 6.28
CA LEU A 524 38.06 22.00 6.60
C LEU A 524 39.51 22.47 6.39
N GLN A 525 39.77 23.75 6.05
CA GLN A 525 41.13 24.24 5.79
C GLN A 525 42.06 24.02 6.99
N ASP A 526 41.56 24.25 8.20
CA ASP A 526 42.35 24.14 9.44
C ASP A 526 42.65 22.69 9.86
N LYS A 527 41.93 21.70 9.30
CA LYS A 527 42.09 20.29 9.67
C LYS A 527 43.15 19.61 8.80
N LYS A 528 44.01 18.78 9.40
CA LYS A 528 45.05 18.02 8.68
C LYS A 528 44.79 16.52 8.77
N ARG A 529 45.23 15.78 7.75
CA ARG A 529 45.12 14.31 7.69
C ARG A 529 45.99 13.61 8.76
N LYS A 530 47.06 14.27 9.21
CA LYS A 530 48.01 13.74 10.21
C LYS A 530 47.65 14.11 11.65
N ASP A 531 46.54 14.81 11.89
CA ASP A 531 46.15 15.19 13.26
C ASP A 531 45.84 13.96 14.10
N ASP A 532 46.16 14.05 15.40
CA ASP A 532 45.91 12.99 16.37
C ASP A 532 44.43 12.86 16.73
N VAL A 533 43.67 13.95 16.62
CA VAL A 533 42.23 13.94 16.85
C VAL A 533 41.51 13.51 15.58
N THR A 534 40.53 12.61 15.71
CA THR A 534 39.68 12.18 14.58
C THR A 534 38.95 13.37 13.96
N ASN A 535 39.03 13.47 12.63
CA ASN A 535 38.44 14.51 11.82
C ASN A 535 38.01 13.99 10.44
N GLN A 536 37.28 14.82 9.69
CA GLN A 536 36.72 14.48 8.39
C GLN A 536 37.77 14.18 7.30
N LYS A 537 39.05 14.52 7.49
CA LYS A 537 40.15 14.20 6.54
C LYS A 537 40.91 12.93 6.90
N ASN A 538 40.85 12.46 8.15
CA ASN A 538 41.61 11.30 8.65
C ASN A 538 40.73 10.10 9.03
N ASP A 539 39.40 10.20 8.88
CA ASP A 539 38.43 9.16 9.26
C ASP A 539 38.09 8.12 8.17
N GLY A 540 38.54 8.37 6.93
CA GLY A 540 38.41 7.40 5.82
C GLY A 540 36.97 7.21 5.32
N PHE A 541 36.03 8.09 5.68
CA PHE A 541 34.63 7.97 5.27
C PHE A 541 34.43 8.09 3.75
N ASN A 542 35.19 8.96 3.07
CA ASN A 542 35.12 9.08 1.61
C ASN A 542 35.61 7.79 0.93
N ASP A 543 36.67 7.17 1.46
CA ASP A 543 37.22 5.91 0.95
C ASP A 543 36.22 4.76 1.17
N TRP A 544 35.49 4.77 2.29
CA TRP A 544 34.38 3.84 2.53
C TRP A 544 33.33 3.93 1.43
N MET A 545 32.87 5.13 1.06
CA MET A 545 31.89 5.29 -0.02
C MET A 545 32.39 4.75 -1.37
N LYS A 546 33.71 4.86 -1.65
CA LYS A 546 34.34 4.33 -2.86
C LYS A 546 34.35 2.79 -2.87
N MET A 547 34.60 2.17 -1.72
CA MET A 547 34.83 0.72 -1.63
C MET A 547 33.63 -0.12 -1.16
N ILE A 548 32.58 0.50 -0.62
CA ILE A 548 31.46 -0.21 0.04
C ILE A 548 30.76 -1.24 -0.87
N ARG A 549 30.85 -1.08 -2.20
CA ARG A 549 30.39 -2.09 -3.16
C ARG A 549 30.95 -3.47 -2.84
N HIS A 550 32.23 -3.57 -2.50
CA HIS A 550 32.93 -4.84 -2.38
C HIS A 550 32.52 -5.64 -1.15
N SER A 551 32.13 -4.99 -0.05
CA SER A 551 31.66 -5.71 1.15
C SER A 551 30.26 -6.31 0.95
N ALA A 552 29.42 -5.66 0.15
CA ALA A 552 28.00 -5.98 0.01
C ALA A 552 27.63 -6.74 -1.27
N THR A 553 28.60 -7.17 -2.07
CA THR A 553 28.32 -7.88 -3.33
C THR A 553 28.08 -9.36 -3.08
N VAL A 554 26.90 -9.86 -3.48
CA VAL A 554 26.54 -11.28 -3.47
C VAL A 554 26.01 -11.64 -4.85
N ASP A 555 26.54 -12.72 -5.44
CA ASP A 555 26.17 -13.17 -6.79
C ASP A 555 26.21 -12.05 -7.85
N ASN A 556 27.33 -11.29 -7.86
CA ASN A 556 27.57 -10.14 -8.74
C ASN A 556 26.59 -8.96 -8.60
N PHE A 557 25.76 -8.94 -7.54
CA PHE A 557 24.86 -7.83 -7.26
C PHE A 557 25.23 -7.12 -5.94
N PRO A 558 25.41 -5.78 -5.94
CA PRO A 558 25.71 -5.04 -4.73
C PRO A 558 24.45 -4.72 -3.92
N PHE A 559 24.33 -5.31 -2.73
CA PHE A 559 23.22 -5.06 -1.80
C PHE A 559 23.47 -3.83 -0.90
N VAL A 560 24.00 -2.77 -1.48
CA VAL A 560 24.24 -1.51 -0.77
C VAL A 560 23.87 -0.30 -1.62
N LYS A 561 23.27 0.70 -0.98
CA LYS A 561 22.93 1.99 -1.59
C LYS A 561 23.12 3.09 -0.55
N VAL A 562 23.66 4.22 -0.93
CA VAL A 562 23.83 5.38 -0.05
C VAL A 562 23.18 6.58 -0.72
N ILE A 563 22.21 7.17 -0.05
CA ILE A 563 21.41 8.29 -0.56
C ILE A 563 21.53 9.43 0.44
N ALA A 564 22.10 10.55 0.00
CA ALA A 564 22.31 11.72 0.83
C ALA A 564 21.50 12.93 0.33
N ASP A 565 20.94 13.77 1.21
CA ASP A 565 20.40 15.08 0.81
C ASP A 565 21.35 16.23 1.15
N GLU A 566 21.30 17.24 0.29
CA GLU A 566 21.87 18.54 0.56
C GLU A 566 21.05 19.64 -0.14
N GLN A 567 21.20 20.90 0.28
CA GLN A 567 20.62 22.05 -0.41
C GLN A 567 21.43 22.47 -1.64
N ARG A 568 22.76 22.38 -1.51
CA ARG A 568 23.74 22.85 -2.48
C ARG A 568 24.83 21.80 -2.66
N PRO A 569 25.14 21.37 -3.89
CA PRO A 569 26.19 20.37 -4.10
C PRO A 569 27.55 20.79 -3.54
N GLU A 570 27.87 22.09 -3.54
CA GLU A 570 29.17 22.62 -3.10
C GLU A 570 29.37 22.60 -1.58
N SER A 571 28.30 22.35 -0.82
CA SER A 571 28.39 22.19 0.64
C SER A 571 29.13 20.91 1.04
N TRP A 572 29.26 19.94 0.13
CA TRP A 572 30.07 18.75 0.32
C TRP A 572 31.41 18.89 -0.44
N GLY A 573 32.52 18.48 0.18
CA GLY A 573 33.84 18.56 -0.42
C GLY A 573 33.93 17.91 -1.81
N ALA A 574 34.69 18.53 -2.72
CA ALA A 574 34.78 18.14 -4.14
C ALA A 574 35.14 16.67 -4.35
N ASP A 575 36.13 16.13 -3.62
CA ASP A 575 36.54 14.71 -3.72
C ASP A 575 35.40 13.74 -3.41
N ALA A 576 34.47 14.09 -2.51
CA ALA A 576 33.30 13.27 -2.24
C ALA A 576 32.22 13.44 -3.30
N ARG A 577 32.02 14.67 -3.78
CA ARG A 577 30.99 15.04 -4.77
C ARG A 577 31.23 14.44 -6.14
N ASP A 578 32.48 14.46 -6.62
CA ASP A 578 32.85 13.99 -7.96
C ASP A 578 32.62 12.47 -8.16
N LEU A 579 32.45 11.72 -7.07
CA LEU A 579 32.16 10.28 -7.06
C LEU A 579 30.69 9.93 -7.29
N LEU A 580 29.82 10.94 -7.27
CA LEU A 580 28.38 10.77 -7.11
C LEU A 580 27.66 11.27 -8.34
N GLU A 581 26.46 10.75 -8.57
CA GLU A 581 25.47 11.48 -9.36
C GLU A 581 24.69 12.44 -8.46
N ILE A 582 24.40 13.62 -8.99
CA ILE A 582 23.62 14.65 -8.31
C ILE A 582 22.24 14.70 -8.96
N VAL A 583 21.22 14.55 -8.12
CA VAL A 583 19.81 14.52 -8.50
C VAL A 583 19.15 15.82 -8.04
N HIS A 584 19.00 16.77 -8.95
CA HIS A 584 18.41 18.08 -8.69
C HIS A 584 16.89 18.05 -8.77
N ILE A 585 16.22 18.40 -7.69
CA ILE A 585 14.77 18.62 -7.69
C ILE A 585 14.49 20.05 -8.15
N ARG A 586 14.11 20.21 -9.43
CA ARG A 586 13.78 21.51 -10.01
C ARG A 586 12.40 21.99 -9.58
N GLU A 587 11.39 21.14 -9.69
CA GLU A 587 10.00 21.52 -9.41
C GLU A 587 9.22 20.37 -8.78
N SER A 588 8.30 20.70 -7.88
CA SER A 588 7.31 19.76 -7.32
C SER A 588 5.94 20.20 -7.81
N SER A 589 5.25 19.33 -8.56
CA SER A 589 3.87 19.61 -8.95
C SER A 589 2.94 19.68 -7.74
N GLU A 590 1.76 20.27 -7.94
CA GLU A 590 0.65 20.12 -7.00
C GLU A 590 0.23 18.64 -6.85
N THR A 591 -0.52 18.35 -5.78
CA THR A 591 -1.01 17.00 -5.51
C THR A 591 -2.12 16.65 -6.49
N LYS A 592 -1.88 15.65 -7.32
CA LYS A 592 -2.86 15.11 -8.28
C LYS A 592 -3.49 13.84 -7.73
N LEU A 593 -4.65 13.47 -8.26
CA LEU A 593 -5.39 12.28 -7.84
C LEU A 593 -5.35 11.19 -8.93
N ALA A 594 -5.05 9.95 -8.53
CA ALA A 594 -5.07 8.80 -9.44
C ALA A 594 -6.49 8.25 -9.70
N LEU A 595 -7.45 8.61 -8.85
CA LEU A 595 -8.81 8.09 -8.85
C LEU A 595 -9.70 8.76 -9.92
N PRO A 596 -10.24 8.01 -10.90
CA PRO A 596 -11.07 8.60 -11.94
C PRO A 596 -12.44 9.04 -11.40
N PHE A 597 -13.04 10.04 -12.07
CA PHE A 597 -14.36 10.60 -11.76
C PHE A 597 -14.51 11.16 -10.33
N PHE A 598 -13.44 11.68 -9.73
CA PHE A 598 -13.52 12.33 -8.41
C PHE A 598 -13.82 13.83 -8.47
N SER A 599 -13.63 14.47 -9.64
CA SER A 599 -13.88 15.91 -9.84
C SER A 599 -15.29 16.37 -9.43
N ILE A 600 -16.32 15.55 -9.66
CA ILE A 600 -17.70 15.83 -9.22
C ILE A 600 -17.77 15.97 -7.69
N PHE A 601 -17.02 15.13 -6.96
CA PHE A 601 -16.96 15.20 -5.50
C PHE A 601 -16.10 16.38 -5.02
N GLU A 602 -15.05 16.74 -5.75
CA GLU A 602 -14.24 17.95 -5.46
C GLU A 602 -15.11 19.20 -5.54
N LEU A 603 -15.98 19.32 -6.56
CA LEU A 603 -16.94 20.42 -6.67
C LEU A 603 -17.86 20.49 -5.44
N LEU A 604 -18.40 19.34 -4.99
CA LEU A 604 -19.22 19.27 -3.78
C LEU A 604 -18.43 19.71 -2.53
N TYR A 605 -17.18 19.26 -2.41
CA TYR A 605 -16.28 19.66 -1.32
C TYR A 605 -16.07 21.17 -1.29
N HIS A 606 -15.71 21.79 -2.42
CA HIS A 606 -15.50 23.23 -2.50
C HIS A 606 -16.76 24.01 -2.14
N ILE A 607 -17.95 23.60 -2.60
CA ILE A 607 -19.22 24.30 -2.29
C ILE A 607 -19.55 24.20 -0.79
N VAL A 608 -19.41 23.02 -0.18
CA VAL A 608 -19.81 22.77 1.20
C VAL A 608 -18.80 23.37 2.19
N CYS A 609 -17.51 23.09 2.01
CA CYS A 609 -16.47 23.45 2.97
C CYS A 609 -16.16 24.96 2.94
N SER A 610 -16.10 25.60 1.77
CA SER A 610 -15.88 27.06 1.70
C SER A 610 -16.99 27.85 2.41
N LYS A 611 -18.25 27.46 2.21
CA LYS A 611 -19.39 28.05 2.90
C LYS A 611 -19.36 27.75 4.40
N PHE A 612 -18.92 26.55 4.78
CA PHE A 612 -18.80 26.17 6.18
C PHE A 612 -17.75 27.03 6.91
N GLU A 613 -16.56 27.22 6.34
CA GLU A 613 -15.48 28.00 6.96
C GLU A 613 -15.91 29.43 7.28
N GLY A 614 -16.49 30.16 6.31
CA GLY A 614 -16.96 31.52 6.53
C GLY A 614 -18.07 31.63 7.57
N ILE A 615 -19.04 30.71 7.55
CA ILE A 615 -20.13 30.68 8.54
C ILE A 615 -19.59 30.30 9.93
N TYR A 616 -18.67 29.34 10.00
CA TYR A 616 -18.15 28.81 11.25
C TYR A 616 -17.27 29.82 11.98
N LEU A 617 -16.41 30.55 11.26
CA LEU A 617 -15.59 31.63 11.84
C LEU A 617 -16.46 32.76 12.38
N LYS A 618 -17.45 33.22 11.60
CA LYS A 618 -18.41 34.23 12.06
C LYS A 618 -19.20 33.76 13.28
N TYR A 619 -19.64 32.50 13.27
CA TYR A 619 -20.33 31.92 14.41
C TYR A 619 -19.45 31.92 15.65
N ARG A 620 -18.21 31.41 15.58
CA ARG A 620 -17.25 31.37 16.69
C ARG A 620 -16.93 32.75 17.26
N HIS A 621 -16.96 33.78 16.41
CA HIS A 621 -16.73 35.16 16.83
C HIS A 621 -17.91 35.77 17.59
N VAL A 622 -19.14 35.53 17.12
CA VAL A 622 -20.35 36.15 17.70
C VAL A 622 -20.98 35.30 18.81
N ARG A 623 -20.76 33.97 18.79
CA ARG A 623 -21.45 33.00 19.63
C ARG A 623 -20.55 31.86 20.12
N SER A 624 -20.74 31.47 21.37
CA SER A 624 -20.01 30.35 22.02
C SER A 624 -20.87 29.13 22.38
N ASP A 625 -22.17 29.13 22.05
CA ASP A 625 -23.11 28.03 22.29
C ASP A 625 -23.10 26.97 21.17
N ASN A 626 -23.65 25.78 21.42
CA ASN A 626 -23.80 24.71 20.43
C ASN A 626 -25.25 24.64 19.92
N THR A 627 -25.46 24.90 18.63
CA THR A 627 -26.80 24.98 18.03
C THR A 627 -27.07 23.85 17.03
N LEU A 628 -28.35 23.46 16.87
CA LEU A 628 -28.74 22.35 15.99
C LEU A 628 -28.37 22.56 14.51
N PRO A 629 -28.64 23.73 13.88
CA PRO A 629 -28.30 23.94 12.48
C PRO A 629 -26.78 23.88 12.24
N LEU A 630 -25.98 24.52 13.10
CA LEU A 630 -24.52 24.49 13.00
C LEU A 630 -23.98 23.08 13.27
N TYR A 631 -24.55 22.36 14.24
CA TYR A 631 -24.16 20.99 14.53
C TYR A 631 -24.40 20.06 13.33
N LEU A 632 -25.55 20.16 12.67
CA LEU A 632 -25.85 19.38 11.46
C LEU A 632 -24.97 19.79 10.29
N PHE A 633 -24.75 21.08 10.09
CA PHE A 633 -23.89 21.57 9.00
C PHE A 633 -22.44 21.18 9.21
N LYS A 634 -21.90 21.30 10.43
CA LYS A 634 -20.57 20.80 10.82
C LYS A 634 -20.46 19.28 10.61
N LYS A 635 -21.50 18.52 10.95
CA LYS A 635 -21.53 17.06 10.70
C LYS A 635 -21.46 16.75 9.20
N LEU A 636 -22.24 17.45 8.38
CA LEU A 636 -22.22 17.27 6.92
C LEU A 636 -20.85 17.68 6.34
N ALA A 637 -20.34 18.86 6.70
CA ALA A 637 -19.03 19.34 6.27
C ALA A 637 -17.92 18.36 6.67
N SER A 638 -17.93 17.85 7.90
CA SER A 638 -16.94 16.86 8.36
C SER A 638 -17.01 15.53 7.59
N ILE A 639 -18.20 15.04 7.20
CA ILE A 639 -18.32 13.83 6.38
C ILE A 639 -17.68 14.04 5.01
N VAL A 640 -17.98 15.19 4.37
CA VAL A 640 -17.44 15.55 3.05
C VAL A 640 -15.92 15.74 3.13
N GLU A 641 -15.44 16.50 4.12
CA GLU A 641 -14.02 16.76 4.36
C GLU A 641 -13.24 15.47 4.68
N HIS A 642 -13.75 14.62 5.58
CA HIS A 642 -13.12 13.34 5.89
C HIS A 642 -13.04 12.43 4.65
N ARG A 643 -14.07 12.42 3.82
CA ARG A 643 -14.08 11.64 2.57
C ARG A 643 -13.06 12.18 1.56
N TYR A 644 -13.00 13.50 1.40
CA TYR A 644 -12.03 14.19 0.56
C TYR A 644 -10.60 13.88 0.98
N LYS A 645 -10.26 14.17 2.25
CA LYS A 645 -8.93 13.90 2.82
C LYS A 645 -8.55 12.42 2.73
N LYS A 646 -9.48 11.51 3.01
CA LYS A 646 -9.23 10.06 2.91
C LYS A 646 -8.89 9.64 1.48
N ILE A 647 -9.59 10.17 0.47
CA ILE A 647 -9.33 9.84 -0.92
C ILE A 647 -7.98 10.40 -1.38
N TYR A 648 -7.68 11.66 -1.09
CA TYR A 648 -6.38 12.27 -1.42
C TYR A 648 -5.21 11.60 -0.70
N ASN A 649 -5.38 11.18 0.55
CA ASN A 649 -4.33 10.48 1.28
C ASN A 649 -4.05 9.07 0.72
N ILE A 650 -5.06 8.40 0.15
CA ILE A 650 -4.92 7.05 -0.41
C ILE A 650 -4.44 7.10 -1.87
N PHE A 651 -5.01 7.97 -2.69
CA PHE A 651 -4.82 7.99 -4.14
C PHE A 651 -4.10 9.24 -4.67
N GLY A 652 -3.64 10.12 -3.78
CA GLY A 652 -2.87 11.31 -4.13
C GLY A 652 -1.43 10.97 -4.50
N TYR A 653 -0.89 11.70 -5.47
CA TYR A 653 0.51 11.64 -5.85
C TYR A 653 1.00 13.02 -6.31
N CYS A 654 2.31 13.23 -6.28
CA CYS A 654 2.99 14.44 -6.70
C CYS A 654 4.12 14.06 -7.67
N LYS A 655 4.25 14.79 -8.77
CA LYS A 655 5.31 14.58 -9.77
C LYS A 655 6.44 15.57 -9.48
N LEU A 656 7.65 15.05 -9.29
CA LEU A 656 8.87 15.84 -9.20
C LEU A 656 9.53 15.87 -10.58
N SER A 657 9.87 17.07 -11.05
CA SER A 657 10.74 17.28 -12.20
C SER A 657 12.17 17.28 -11.70
N VAL A 658 12.95 16.30 -12.16
CA VAL A 658 14.28 15.99 -11.64
C VAL A 658 15.28 16.09 -12.78
N GLU A 659 16.43 16.70 -12.50
CA GLU A 659 17.57 16.75 -13.40
C GLU A 659 18.71 15.94 -12.80
N VAL A 660 19.29 15.01 -13.56
CA VAL A 660 20.41 14.21 -13.08
C VAL A 660 21.68 14.60 -13.82
N GLU A 661 22.71 14.92 -13.06
CA GLU A 661 24.03 15.27 -13.56
C GLU A 661 25.11 14.41 -12.88
N ARG A 662 26.25 14.26 -13.54
CA ARG A 662 27.45 13.70 -12.89
C ARG A 662 28.02 14.70 -11.89
N GLY A 663 28.66 14.20 -10.84
CA GLY A 663 29.25 15.02 -9.77
C GLY A 663 30.29 16.03 -10.24
N THR A 664 30.93 15.78 -11.40
CA THR A 664 31.86 16.72 -12.04
C THR A 664 31.17 17.92 -12.68
N GLN A 665 29.87 17.82 -12.98
CA GLN A 665 29.03 18.86 -13.60
C GLN A 665 29.41 19.27 -15.03
N ASP A 666 30.12 18.41 -15.76
CA ASP A 666 30.62 18.71 -17.12
C ASP A 666 29.61 18.42 -18.24
N ALA A 667 28.51 17.71 -17.96
CA ALA A 667 27.56 17.23 -18.96
C ALA A 667 26.18 17.87 -18.82
N GLU A 668 25.41 17.91 -19.92
CA GLU A 668 24.02 18.33 -19.86
C GLU A 668 23.19 17.40 -18.96
N PRO A 669 22.34 17.95 -18.08
CA PRO A 669 21.59 17.14 -17.15
C PRO A 669 20.41 16.42 -17.82
N ASP A 670 20.23 15.15 -17.46
CA ASP A 670 19.11 14.33 -17.91
C ASP A 670 17.83 14.76 -17.20
N LYS A 671 16.82 15.19 -17.97
CA LYS A 671 15.51 15.59 -17.45
C LYS A 671 14.60 14.37 -17.28
N LEU A 672 14.35 14.00 -16.04
CA LEU A 672 13.56 12.85 -15.65
C LEU A 672 12.40 13.24 -14.72
N HIS A 673 11.57 12.26 -14.40
CA HIS A 673 10.44 12.42 -13.52
C HIS A 673 10.48 11.42 -12.37
N TYR A 674 10.16 11.88 -11.17
CA TYR A 674 10.02 11.02 -9.99
C TYR A 674 8.63 11.23 -9.36
N PHE A 675 8.00 10.16 -8.86
CA PHE A 675 6.63 10.24 -8.36
C PHE A 675 6.57 10.02 -6.84
N LEU A 676 6.12 11.01 -6.09
CA LEU A 676 5.85 10.87 -4.65
C LEU A 676 4.40 10.46 -4.43
N CYS A 677 4.15 9.24 -3.96
CA CYS A 677 2.79 8.78 -3.66
C CYS A 677 2.42 9.05 -2.20
N SER A 678 1.30 9.75 -1.98
CA SER A 678 0.91 10.22 -0.64
C SER A 678 0.75 9.08 0.37
N LYS A 679 0.13 7.98 -0.07
CA LYS A 679 -0.12 6.81 0.78
C LYS A 679 1.19 6.13 1.23
N LYS A 680 2.19 6.07 0.36
CA LYS A 680 3.49 5.46 0.67
C LYS A 680 4.24 6.28 1.71
N ILE A 681 4.33 7.59 1.50
CA ILE A 681 5.22 8.49 2.26
C ILE A 681 4.54 9.08 3.50
N TYR A 682 3.33 9.65 3.35
CA TYR A 682 2.65 10.36 4.44
C TYR A 682 1.86 9.45 5.39
N SER A 683 2.06 8.12 5.31
CA SER A 683 1.52 7.17 6.29
C SER A 683 2.28 7.18 7.62
N LYS A 684 2.85 8.32 8.05
CA LYS A 684 3.81 8.45 9.17
C LYS A 684 5.11 7.65 8.96
N ARG A 685 5.72 7.76 7.77
CA ARG A 685 7.01 7.11 7.46
C ARG A 685 8.19 7.81 8.12
N PHE A 686 8.16 9.14 8.14
CA PHE A 686 9.19 9.97 8.73
C PHE A 686 8.54 11.25 9.25
N SER A 687 9.29 12.01 10.04
CA SER A 687 8.90 13.34 10.50
C SER A 687 9.83 14.38 9.89
N THR A 688 9.27 15.45 9.34
CA THR A 688 10.07 16.56 8.78
C THR A 688 10.77 17.36 9.88
N ASP A 689 10.29 17.27 11.11
CA ASP A 689 10.78 17.97 12.30
C ASP A 689 11.72 17.09 13.15
N CYS A 690 12.61 16.33 12.52
CA CYS A 690 13.52 15.40 13.22
C CYS A 690 14.37 16.05 14.33
N PHE A 691 14.61 17.36 14.27
CA PHE A 691 15.33 18.12 15.29
C PHE A 691 14.42 18.88 16.29
N SER A 692 13.10 18.65 16.29
CA SER A 692 12.17 19.38 17.16
C SER A 692 12.48 19.19 18.64
N ASP A 693 12.89 17.99 19.07
CA ASP A 693 13.25 17.72 20.48
C ASP A 693 14.48 18.53 20.93
N TYR A 694 15.45 18.75 20.03
CA TYR A 694 16.61 19.60 20.33
C TYR A 694 16.17 21.06 20.60
N PHE A 695 15.33 21.62 19.74
CA PHE A 695 14.82 22.98 19.91
C PHE A 695 13.86 23.10 21.10
N ALA A 696 13.05 22.07 21.38
CA ALA A 696 12.19 22.04 22.57
C ALA A 696 13.02 22.11 23.85
N LYS A 697 14.09 21.31 23.96
CA LYS A 697 15.03 21.38 25.09
C LYS A 697 15.73 22.73 25.20
N LYS A 698 16.03 23.38 24.07
CA LYS A 698 16.58 24.75 24.08
C LYS A 698 15.57 25.77 24.58
N ALA A 699 14.32 25.70 24.09
CA ALA A 699 13.24 26.60 24.50
C ALA A 699 12.92 26.46 26.00
N MET A 700 12.90 25.22 26.53
CA MET A 700 12.67 24.96 27.96
C MET A 700 13.77 25.50 28.89
N ARG A 701 14.96 25.85 28.37
CA ARG A 701 16.01 26.52 29.15
C ARG A 701 15.78 28.03 29.28
N SER A 702 14.95 28.61 28.42
CA SER A 702 14.62 30.02 28.46
C SER A 702 13.62 30.28 29.59
N PRO A 703 13.90 31.21 30.51
CA PRO A 703 12.91 31.63 31.51
C PRO A 703 11.85 32.58 30.94
N VAL A 704 12.02 33.06 29.71
CA VAL A 704 11.15 34.03 29.03
C VAL A 704 10.40 33.41 27.86
N GLY A 705 9.13 33.77 27.70
CA GLY A 705 8.29 33.48 26.54
C GLY A 705 8.36 34.56 25.46
N ILE A 706 7.63 34.36 24.36
CA ILE A 706 7.58 35.33 23.25
C ILE A 706 6.97 36.67 23.69
N ASP A 707 5.89 36.62 24.51
CA ASP A 707 5.19 37.82 24.98
C ASP A 707 6.01 38.62 26.02
N ASP A 708 7.07 38.02 26.59
CA ASP A 708 7.98 38.70 27.53
C ASP A 708 9.13 39.41 26.80
N MET A 709 9.28 39.22 25.49
CA MET A 709 10.34 39.86 24.70
C MET A 709 10.02 41.34 24.48
N ALA A 710 11.03 42.19 24.57
CA ALA A 710 10.85 43.62 24.31
C ALA A 710 10.44 43.86 22.84
N GLU A 711 9.38 44.66 22.66
CA GLU A 711 8.96 45.18 21.36
C GLU A 711 9.68 46.51 21.08
N TYR A 712 9.83 46.87 19.80
CA TYR A 712 10.33 48.20 19.44
C TYR A 712 9.29 49.26 19.83
N GLU A 713 9.74 50.39 20.40
CA GLU A 713 8.85 51.50 20.79
C GLU A 713 8.20 52.20 19.58
N GLY A 714 8.82 52.11 18.39
CA GLY A 714 8.31 52.73 17.18
C GLY A 714 8.77 52.05 15.90
N VAL A 715 8.35 52.61 14.76
CA VAL A 715 8.66 52.08 13.41
C VAL A 715 10.15 52.14 13.09
N LYS A 716 10.88 53.10 13.68
CA LYS A 716 12.32 53.25 13.53
C LYS A 716 13.00 52.82 14.83
N ALA A 717 13.84 51.79 14.75
CA ALA A 717 14.65 51.35 15.88
C ALA A 717 15.60 52.47 16.34
N THR A 718 15.61 52.71 17.65
CA THR A 718 16.58 53.55 18.34
C THR A 718 17.95 52.87 18.39
N PHE A 719 19.00 53.63 18.71
CA PHE A 719 20.35 53.07 18.77
C PHE A 719 20.49 51.99 19.85
N ASP A 720 19.84 52.17 21.00
CA ASP A 720 19.84 51.19 22.10
C ASP A 720 19.09 49.90 21.73
N GLU A 721 17.97 50.01 21.02
CA GLU A 721 17.23 48.85 20.50
C GLU A 721 18.02 48.12 19.39
N LEU A 722 18.78 48.84 18.55
CA LEU A 722 19.68 48.20 17.59
C LEU A 722 20.79 47.43 18.30
N LYS A 723 21.33 47.97 19.40
CA LYS A 723 22.36 47.32 20.21
C LYS A 723 21.83 46.08 20.93
N SER A 724 20.58 46.09 21.39
CA SER A 724 19.95 44.95 22.08
C SER A 724 19.72 43.73 21.18
N GLN A 725 19.78 43.88 19.85
CA GLN A 725 19.68 42.78 18.89
C GLN A 725 20.84 41.77 18.98
N ASN A 726 21.99 42.19 19.54
CA ASN A 726 23.24 41.40 19.52
C ASN A 726 23.63 40.93 18.10
N SER A 727 23.34 41.77 17.09
CA SER A 727 23.59 41.46 15.68
C SER A 727 25.06 41.71 15.31
N TYR A 728 25.70 40.75 14.64
CA TYR A 728 27.07 40.92 14.13
C TYR A 728 27.19 42.16 13.25
N PHE A 729 26.22 42.42 12.36
CA PHE A 729 26.25 43.58 11.47
C PHE A 729 26.19 44.92 12.22
N ILE A 730 25.31 45.02 13.23
CA ILE A 730 25.19 46.24 14.04
C ILE A 730 26.45 46.44 14.89
N ASN A 731 26.97 45.37 15.50
CA ASN A 731 28.22 45.44 16.26
C ASN A 731 29.39 45.86 15.38
N ASP A 732 29.46 45.39 14.13
CA ASP A 732 30.50 45.77 13.17
C ASP A 732 30.36 47.24 12.72
N LEU A 733 29.13 47.74 12.59
CA LEU A 733 28.86 49.16 12.30
C LEU A 733 29.29 50.06 13.46
N ILE A 734 28.95 49.68 14.70
CA ILE A 734 29.33 50.41 15.92
C ILE A 734 30.85 50.38 16.09
N GLY A 735 31.48 49.21 15.97
CA GLY A 735 32.93 49.05 16.10
C GLY A 735 33.74 49.78 15.02
N LYS A 736 33.17 50.03 13.83
CA LYS A 736 33.78 50.87 12.79
C LYS A 736 33.69 52.36 13.08
N GLN A 737 32.75 52.79 13.92
CA GLN A 737 32.71 54.17 14.43
C GLN A 737 33.70 54.34 15.59
N GLU A 738 33.79 53.37 16.49
CA GLU A 738 34.72 53.41 17.63
C GLU A 738 36.20 53.32 17.23
N ASN A 739 36.55 52.70 16.10
CA ASN A 739 37.93 52.66 15.58
C ASN A 739 38.35 53.91 14.76
N LYS A 740 37.47 54.92 14.65
CA LYS A 740 37.74 56.18 13.94
C LYS A 740 37.90 57.39 14.86
N GLU A 741 37.65 57.23 16.16
CA GLU A 741 38.12 58.12 17.23
C GLU A 741 39.47 57.61 17.75
#